data_AF-A0AAV1LQV7-F1
#
_entry.id   AF-A0AAV1LQV7-F1
#
_cell.length_a   1.000
_cell.length_b   1.000
_cell.length_c   1.000
_cell.angle_alpha   90.00
_cell.angle_beta   90.00
_cell.angle_gamma   90.00
#
_symmetry.space_group_name_H-M   'P 1'
#
loop_
_entity.id
_entity.type
_entity.pdbx_description
1 polymer ?
#
loop_
_entity_poly.entity_id
_entity_poly.type
_entity_poly.pdbx_seq_one_letter_code
_entity_poly.pdbx_strand_id
1 'polypeptide(L)'
;MIITRALRIGRRRQPIAARTLLGWVIQGTVPRLTCREDGETVLHVESASGRSDRDIRTFASRDEELTELLKRQYEIDSIGISLKSRPRRDEERAVDIFQRTVKKVGEQYQVGLPWKDDNVRMPPSYEMAARRLRTIERKMDQSPEFRDAYTAQIDNLLAKGYAREAEGTEREDPKSWYLPHFAVRNPNKPGKTRLVFDAAARASGRCLNDYLLDGPDLLRNLPGILFRFRENEIAVSADIREMFLRVKIDRRDQPAQLFLWRGDERHSPPREYVMTSMIFGARSSPFLAHSVRDHNARVHAETHPLALNAIIRSHYMDDYLDSYATVEEAINTAKQVLEVHQQAGFTLAGWNSNHAALLEDKPEDLLARKPKEVGLGQDSPGRTLGLLWMADEDALTFNTSMNRVPQEVKALQRPPTKREALSAVMSVFDPLGLLSYLTITAKILLQDLWRMKKVGWDDELPEEAAEEFQRWLRVVEEVSRLRLPRCYAPTGGVVERQLHVFNDASERAYASAAYWRIRYRDGTIRVRLVAAKAKVAPIKAQSIPRLELQVNLIGARLAEFVQDEHRVVADRVVYWTDSTTALHWIQNDTARYTPYVAHRLGEIAEKTSPEQWRWIPTAENVADQATRMNFTTKEESDKWFTGPPFLYEHEDRWPHRQEEKAGDDEELEEIVAHQSDTQEAPHLPDIERFSAYEKLIRATARVLQFLDAARGRARGLTLQHIQKAERMWIQHSQQESFAEDISRLQRGKNLTTGSALRKLDPILEDGVLRARGRIDAADVDGQMKRPITLNGRHQFVKLLVEKAHQEASHANRERVVNDLRTRYHILRLRLTVREAERRCLRCRIRKATPRPAVTGDLPPERLGAFARPFTNTGIDYFGPLTVTIGRRHEKRWVALFTCLTTRAVHLKIVYSLTADSAISALRRMAARRGWPRVIYSDNGTNFHGANTELRRAMEEWAPQLKDYALTRRVDWKFIAPGAPNQGGAWERLVRSVKTALEATLHQKSPREETLATLLTEAENTINSRPLTHVPVDIDDEEALTPNHFLLLGPSGLPVTAPCTSMDRRAWRAAQGLADEYWRRWVKEYLPTLVARGDSRDARQRQIQEEDLVVVADGDLPRNVWPRGIVTKTFPGPDGVVRNVEVRTKGGVLRRPVRKIAVLPKEA
;
A
#
# COMPACT_ATOMS: atom_id res chain seq x y z
N MET A 1 -11.64 -22.85 -31.26
CA MET A 1 -11.43 -23.45 -32.60
C MET A 1 -10.64 -22.46 -33.44
N ILE A 2 -9.43 -22.82 -33.88
CA ILE A 2 -8.59 -21.97 -34.74
C ILE A 2 -9.06 -22.17 -36.17
N ILE A 3 -9.64 -21.14 -36.79
CA ILE A 3 -10.19 -21.19 -38.16
C ILE A 3 -9.07 -20.79 -39.14
N THR A 4 -8.74 -21.69 -40.07
CA THR A 4 -7.75 -21.46 -41.13
C THR A 4 -8.32 -20.54 -42.20
N ARG A 5 -7.63 -19.44 -42.50
CA ARG A 5 -8.06 -18.42 -43.48
C ARG A 5 -7.39 -18.56 -44.85
N ALA A 6 -6.20 -19.16 -44.93
CA ALA A 6 -5.53 -19.47 -46.18
C ALA A 6 -4.54 -20.64 -46.00
N LEU A 7 -4.30 -21.41 -47.05
CA LEU A 7 -3.41 -22.59 -47.01
C LEU A 7 -2.42 -22.58 -48.17
N ARG A 8 -1.15 -22.89 -47.91
CA ARG A 8 -0.12 -23.14 -48.92
C ARG A 8 0.44 -24.54 -48.72
N ILE A 9 0.23 -25.40 -49.71
CA ILE A 9 0.58 -26.82 -49.63
C ILE A 9 1.93 -27.05 -50.30
N GLY A 10 2.91 -27.56 -49.54
CA GLY A 10 4.19 -28.02 -50.07
C GLY A 10 4.08 -29.33 -50.86
N ARG A 11 5.11 -29.68 -51.64
CA ARG A 11 5.16 -30.94 -52.39
C ARG A 11 5.29 -32.16 -51.44
N ARG A 12 5.17 -33.38 -51.97
CA ARG A 12 5.27 -34.64 -51.20
C ARG A 12 6.61 -34.66 -50.42
N ARG A 13 6.56 -34.49 -49.08
CA ARG A 13 7.68 -34.34 -48.10
C ARG A 13 8.15 -32.91 -47.78
N GLN A 14 7.39 -31.89 -48.14
CA GLN A 14 7.57 -30.52 -47.65
C GLN A 14 6.41 -30.12 -46.73
N PRO A 15 6.66 -29.25 -45.73
CA PRO A 15 5.62 -28.86 -44.79
C PRO A 15 4.57 -27.95 -45.45
N ILE A 16 3.38 -27.95 -44.87
CA ILE A 16 2.21 -27.16 -45.28
C ILE A 16 2.12 -25.94 -44.38
N ALA A 17 1.85 -24.75 -44.93
CA ALA A 17 1.65 -23.53 -44.15
C ALA A 17 0.16 -23.13 -44.15
N ALA A 18 -0.41 -22.95 -42.97
CA ALA A 18 -1.79 -22.53 -42.74
C ALA A 18 -1.82 -21.15 -42.07
N ARG A 19 -2.45 -20.16 -42.71
CA ARG A 19 -2.65 -18.82 -42.16
C ARG A 19 -3.86 -18.80 -41.25
N THR A 20 -3.62 -18.54 -39.97
CA THR A 20 -4.66 -18.41 -38.94
C THR A 20 -4.80 -16.94 -38.51
N LEU A 21 -5.73 -16.65 -37.59
CA LEU A 21 -5.85 -15.34 -36.96
C LEU A 21 -4.60 -14.91 -36.18
N LEU A 22 -3.72 -15.84 -35.82
CA LEU A 22 -2.49 -15.60 -35.04
C LEU A 22 -1.23 -15.52 -35.91
N GLY A 23 -1.36 -15.61 -37.24
CA GLY A 23 -0.24 -15.66 -38.18
C GLY A 23 -0.15 -17.00 -38.94
N TRP A 24 0.97 -17.21 -39.63
CA TRP A 24 1.23 -18.45 -40.39
C TRP A 24 1.73 -19.56 -39.46
N VAL A 25 1.11 -20.74 -39.59
CA VAL A 25 1.44 -21.95 -38.82
C VAL A 25 1.89 -23.02 -39.80
N ILE A 26 3.08 -23.59 -39.59
CA ILE A 26 3.66 -24.60 -40.49
C ILE A 26 3.48 -25.99 -39.88
N GLN A 27 3.01 -26.95 -40.68
CA GLN A 27 2.70 -28.33 -40.29
C GLN A 27 3.30 -29.33 -41.28
N GLY A 28 4.15 -30.25 -40.81
CA GLY A 28 4.73 -31.31 -41.64
C GLY A 28 6.09 -31.79 -41.12
N THR A 29 6.59 -32.88 -41.69
CA THR A 29 7.88 -33.50 -41.32
C THR A 29 9.03 -32.89 -42.11
N VAL A 30 10.11 -32.50 -41.42
CA VAL A 30 11.37 -32.08 -42.03
C VAL A 30 12.31 -33.30 -42.09
N PRO A 31 12.92 -33.65 -43.24
CA PRO A 31 13.91 -34.73 -43.29
C PRO A 31 15.11 -34.36 -42.41
N ARG A 32 15.54 -35.28 -41.53
CA ARG A 32 16.80 -35.14 -40.78
C ARG A 32 17.97 -35.08 -41.77
N LEU A 33 18.51 -33.88 -42.00
CA LEU A 33 19.84 -33.76 -42.58
C LEU A 33 20.84 -34.24 -41.54
N THR A 34 21.48 -35.36 -41.86
CA THR A 34 22.66 -35.88 -41.17
C THR A 34 23.86 -35.07 -41.62
N CYS A 35 24.36 -34.17 -40.77
CA CYS A 35 25.71 -33.65 -40.88
C CYS A 35 26.40 -33.91 -39.54
N ARG A 36 27.44 -34.74 -39.60
CA ARG A 36 28.41 -34.94 -38.52
C ARG A 36 29.32 -33.71 -38.53
N GLU A 37 29.31 -32.93 -37.45
CA GLU A 37 30.43 -32.16 -36.88
C GLU A 37 29.88 -31.33 -35.69
N ASP A 38 30.70 -31.18 -34.65
CA ASP A 38 30.37 -30.65 -33.32
C ASP A 38 29.97 -29.16 -33.30
N GLY A 39 28.74 -28.87 -33.72
CA GLY A 39 28.10 -27.57 -33.56
C GLY A 39 26.62 -27.74 -33.22
N GLU A 40 26.21 -27.35 -32.02
CA GLU A 40 24.79 -27.24 -31.67
C GLU A 40 24.11 -26.26 -32.63
N THR A 41 23.39 -26.78 -33.63
CA THR A 41 22.60 -25.96 -34.54
C THR A 41 21.33 -25.52 -33.81
N VAL A 42 21.36 -24.34 -33.21
CA VAL A 42 20.19 -23.71 -32.59
C VAL A 42 19.21 -23.29 -33.69
N LEU A 43 18.05 -23.95 -33.72
CA LEU A 43 16.95 -23.58 -34.61
C LEU A 43 16.26 -22.34 -34.03
N HIS A 44 16.61 -21.15 -34.54
CA HIS A 44 15.93 -19.91 -34.21
C HIS A 44 14.53 -19.91 -34.81
N VAL A 45 13.52 -20.18 -33.98
CA VAL A 45 12.13 -19.86 -34.31
C VAL A 45 11.90 -18.40 -33.99
N GLU A 46 12.05 -17.54 -34.98
CA GLU A 46 11.64 -16.15 -34.88
C GLU A 46 10.13 -16.06 -35.15
N SER A 47 9.38 -15.75 -34.10
CA SER A 47 7.94 -15.50 -34.21
C SER A 47 7.71 -14.12 -34.84
N ALA A 48 7.61 -14.08 -36.17
CA ALA A 48 7.11 -12.90 -36.89
C ALA A 48 5.58 -12.79 -36.79
N SER A 49 5.10 -12.55 -35.57
CA SER A 49 3.83 -11.91 -35.26
C SER A 49 4.05 -11.15 -33.95
N GLY A 50 4.23 -9.84 -34.08
CA GLY A 50 4.54 -8.94 -32.99
C GLY A 50 3.50 -8.99 -31.86
N ARG A 51 3.99 -8.68 -30.65
CA ARG A 51 3.35 -8.77 -29.32
C ARG A 51 3.54 -10.13 -28.66
N SER A 52 4.77 -10.34 -28.23
CA SER A 52 5.19 -11.50 -27.45
C SER A 52 4.66 -11.44 -26.02
N ASP A 53 4.34 -12.60 -25.44
CA ASP A 53 3.98 -12.81 -24.03
C ASP A 53 5.07 -12.38 -23.00
N ARG A 54 6.22 -11.87 -23.48
CA ARG A 54 7.17 -11.10 -22.66
C ARG A 54 6.59 -9.75 -22.27
N ASP A 55 5.75 -9.16 -23.10
CA ASP A 55 5.10 -7.88 -22.86
C ASP A 55 4.15 -7.97 -21.66
N ILE A 56 3.36 -9.04 -21.51
CA ILE A 56 2.40 -9.13 -20.39
C ILE A 56 3.10 -9.26 -19.02
N ARG A 57 4.25 -9.94 -18.95
CA ARG A 57 5.06 -10.01 -17.71
C ARG A 57 5.96 -8.79 -17.48
N THR A 58 6.40 -8.10 -18.55
CA THR A 58 7.16 -6.84 -18.40
C THR A 58 6.27 -5.62 -18.18
N PHE A 59 5.00 -5.61 -18.62
CA PHE A 59 4.06 -4.54 -18.31
C PHE A 59 3.63 -4.57 -16.85
N ALA A 60 3.35 -5.76 -16.29
CA ALA A 60 3.07 -5.89 -14.86
C ALA A 60 4.28 -5.50 -13.98
N SER A 61 5.51 -5.89 -14.37
CA SER A 61 6.71 -5.52 -13.61
C SER A 61 7.10 -4.04 -13.80
N ARG A 62 6.85 -3.44 -14.98
CA ARG A 62 7.13 -2.02 -15.24
C ARG A 62 6.14 -1.11 -14.55
N ASP A 63 4.88 -1.49 -14.43
CA ASP A 63 3.88 -0.68 -13.72
C ASP A 63 4.12 -0.72 -12.19
N GLU A 64 4.57 -1.86 -11.66
CA GLU A 64 5.07 -1.96 -10.28
C GLU A 64 6.33 -1.11 -10.07
N GLU A 65 7.29 -1.14 -11.00
CA GLU A 65 8.50 -0.29 -10.97
C GLU A 65 8.14 1.21 -11.06
N LEU A 66 7.18 1.57 -11.91
CA LEU A 66 6.66 2.94 -12.03
C LEU A 66 6.00 3.42 -10.73
N THR A 67 5.23 2.53 -10.10
CA THR A 67 4.56 2.80 -8.82
C THR A 67 5.58 3.00 -7.71
N GLU A 68 6.64 2.20 -7.69
CA GLU A 68 7.72 2.33 -6.71
C GLU A 68 8.56 3.60 -6.96
N LEU A 69 8.81 3.96 -8.21
CA LEU A 69 9.43 5.24 -8.56
C LEU A 69 8.54 6.41 -8.10
N LEU A 70 7.22 6.36 -8.31
CA LEU A 70 6.28 7.37 -7.84
C LEU A 70 6.34 7.55 -6.31
N LYS A 71 6.38 6.45 -5.55
CA LYS A 71 6.57 6.52 -4.09
C LYS A 71 7.88 7.23 -3.73
N ARG A 72 8.99 6.88 -4.39
CA ARG A 72 10.29 7.53 -4.16
C ARG A 72 10.26 9.04 -4.44
N GLN A 73 9.53 9.49 -5.47
CA GLN A 73 9.37 10.94 -5.70
C GLN A 73 8.59 11.61 -4.56
N TYR A 74 7.50 10.99 -4.10
CA TYR A 74 6.74 11.52 -2.97
C TYR A 74 7.55 11.53 -1.66
N GLU A 75 8.47 10.58 -1.49
CA GLU A 75 9.44 10.57 -0.39
C GLU A 75 10.41 11.76 -0.50
N ILE A 76 10.98 12.02 -1.69
CA ILE A 76 11.85 13.19 -1.94
C ILE A 76 11.12 14.50 -1.65
N ASP A 77 9.88 14.64 -2.12
CA ASP A 77 9.03 15.80 -1.85
C ASP A 77 8.70 15.96 -0.35
N SER A 78 8.76 14.87 0.41
CA SER A 78 8.45 14.85 1.84
C SER A 78 9.68 14.95 2.74
N ILE A 79 10.89 15.07 2.18
CA ILE A 79 12.12 15.30 2.96
C ILE A 79 11.96 16.58 3.79
N GLY A 80 12.20 16.47 5.10
CA GLY A 80 12.10 17.57 6.07
C GLY A 80 10.71 17.83 6.62
N ILE A 81 9.67 17.10 6.18
CA ILE A 81 8.29 17.27 6.65
C ILE A 81 7.61 15.94 7.09
N SER A 82 8.38 14.86 7.18
CA SER A 82 7.98 13.54 7.67
C SER A 82 8.43 13.29 9.13
N LEU A 83 7.67 12.46 9.86
CA LEU A 83 8.02 12.09 11.24
C LEU A 83 9.21 11.12 11.25
N LYS A 84 10.22 11.38 12.11
CA LYS A 84 11.37 10.48 12.31
C LYS A 84 10.90 9.17 12.97
N SER A 85 11.22 8.02 12.38
CA SER A 85 10.92 6.71 12.97
C SER A 85 11.89 6.36 14.09
N ARG A 86 11.42 5.62 15.11
CA ARG A 86 12.29 5.08 16.17
C ARG A 86 13.23 4.00 15.62
N PRO A 87 14.46 3.87 16.15
CA PRO A 87 15.42 2.85 15.71
C PRO A 87 14.85 1.44 15.88
N ARG A 88 15.20 0.53 14.96
CA ARG A 88 14.82 -0.89 15.04
C ARG A 88 15.91 -1.70 15.71
N ARG A 89 15.53 -2.81 16.36
CA ARG A 89 16.46 -3.76 17.00
C ARG A 89 17.54 -4.30 16.04
N ASP A 90 17.19 -4.48 14.78
CA ASP A 90 18.10 -4.90 13.70
C ASP A 90 19.20 -3.84 13.42
N GLU A 91 18.87 -2.56 13.53
CA GLU A 91 19.82 -1.45 13.36
C GLU A 91 20.79 -1.39 14.54
N GLU A 92 20.31 -1.61 15.75
CA GLU A 92 21.14 -1.71 16.96
C GLU A 92 22.16 -2.85 16.85
N ARG A 93 21.74 -4.04 16.38
CA ARG A 93 22.65 -5.17 16.14
C ARG A 93 23.71 -4.83 15.08
N ALA A 94 23.34 -4.18 13.98
CA ALA A 94 24.30 -3.80 12.95
C ALA A 94 25.37 -2.81 13.47
N VAL A 95 24.97 -1.86 14.32
CA VAL A 95 25.90 -0.93 14.98
C VAL A 95 26.83 -1.65 15.95
N ASP A 96 26.32 -2.59 16.75
CA ASP A 96 27.12 -3.41 17.67
C ASP A 96 28.17 -4.25 16.90
N ILE A 97 27.77 -4.90 15.80
CA ILE A 97 28.70 -5.65 14.94
C ILE A 97 29.78 -4.72 14.37
N PHE A 98 29.41 -3.54 13.87
CA PHE A 98 30.39 -2.56 13.39
C PHE A 98 31.37 -2.16 14.49
N GLN A 99 30.89 -1.82 15.69
CA GLN A 99 31.74 -1.40 16.81
C GLN A 99 32.72 -2.51 17.26
N ARG A 100 32.29 -3.78 17.23
CA ARG A 100 33.14 -4.92 17.59
C ARG A 100 34.18 -5.29 16.54
N THR A 101 33.90 -5.00 15.27
CA THR A 101 34.71 -5.47 14.14
C THR A 101 35.55 -4.39 13.48
N VAL A 102 35.24 -3.11 13.70
CA VAL A 102 36.02 -2.00 13.14
C VAL A 102 37.44 -2.02 13.70
N LYS A 103 38.42 -2.10 12.80
CA LYS A 103 39.84 -2.13 13.15
C LYS A 103 40.66 -1.41 12.09
N LYS A 104 41.63 -0.59 12.49
CA LYS A 104 42.60 0.00 11.57
C LYS A 104 43.66 -1.05 11.17
N VAL A 105 43.88 -1.23 9.87
CA VAL A 105 44.84 -2.16 9.27
C VAL A 105 45.67 -1.40 8.24
N GLY A 106 46.91 -1.07 8.59
CA GLY A 106 47.72 -0.12 7.84
C GLY A 106 47.03 1.25 7.80
N GLU A 107 46.92 1.82 6.60
CA GLU A 107 46.26 3.11 6.36
C GLU A 107 44.74 3.01 6.18
N GLN A 108 44.13 1.81 6.26
CA GLN A 108 42.70 1.61 5.97
C GLN A 108 41.97 1.02 7.17
N TYR A 109 40.64 1.15 7.19
CA TYR A 109 39.79 0.43 8.14
C TYR A 109 39.28 -0.89 7.56
N GLN A 110 39.28 -1.91 8.40
CA GLN A 110 38.65 -3.20 8.19
C GLN A 110 37.37 -3.29 9.03
N VAL A 111 36.31 -3.85 8.46
CA VAL A 111 35.02 -4.07 9.14
C VAL A 111 34.47 -5.47 8.83
N GLY A 112 33.68 -6.01 9.76
CA GLY A 112 32.91 -7.24 9.53
C GLY A 112 31.62 -6.96 8.75
N LEU A 113 31.12 -7.97 8.04
CA LEU A 113 29.80 -7.90 7.43
C LEU A 113 28.73 -8.00 8.54
N PRO A 114 27.69 -7.15 8.54
CA PRO A 114 26.68 -7.14 9.59
C PRO A 114 25.68 -8.29 9.36
N TRP A 115 26.03 -9.48 9.80
CA TRP A 115 25.21 -10.69 9.64
C TRP A 115 23.94 -10.64 10.50
N LYS A 116 22.81 -11.08 9.93
CA LYS A 116 21.54 -11.24 10.65
C LYS A 116 21.65 -12.27 11.76
N ASP A 117 22.28 -13.40 11.44
CA ASP A 117 22.45 -14.55 12.32
C ASP A 117 23.95 -14.81 12.52
N ASP A 118 24.35 -15.29 13.69
CA ASP A 118 25.77 -15.61 13.97
C ASP A 118 26.22 -16.90 13.25
N ASN A 119 25.29 -17.85 13.05
CA ASN A 119 25.52 -19.12 12.38
C ASN A 119 25.12 -19.07 10.89
N VAL A 120 25.88 -18.35 10.08
CA VAL A 120 25.61 -18.19 8.64
C VAL A 120 26.02 -19.44 7.85
N ARG A 121 25.07 -20.05 7.14
CA ARG A 121 25.32 -21.11 6.15
C ARG A 121 24.61 -20.79 4.84
N MET A 122 25.35 -20.60 3.76
CA MET A 122 24.80 -20.23 2.46
C MET A 122 24.77 -21.41 1.48
N PRO A 123 23.74 -21.50 0.61
CA PRO A 123 23.67 -22.56 -0.39
C PRO A 123 24.68 -22.34 -1.53
N PRO A 124 25.03 -23.40 -2.29
CA PRO A 124 25.95 -23.29 -3.42
C PRO A 124 25.48 -22.27 -4.47
N SER A 125 26.37 -21.34 -4.83
CA SER A 125 26.09 -20.23 -5.77
C SER A 125 26.99 -20.23 -7.01
N TYR A 126 27.98 -21.11 -7.09
CA TYR A 126 28.94 -21.20 -8.19
C TYR A 126 28.29 -21.29 -9.58
N GLU A 127 27.36 -22.24 -9.77
CA GLU A 127 26.66 -22.46 -11.06
C GLU A 127 25.87 -21.23 -11.53
N MET A 128 25.33 -20.47 -10.59
CA MET A 128 24.61 -19.23 -10.87
C MET A 128 25.57 -18.14 -11.37
N ALA A 129 26.71 -17.95 -10.69
CA ALA A 129 27.73 -17.00 -11.10
C ALA A 129 28.36 -17.38 -12.46
N ALA A 130 28.70 -18.66 -12.66
CA ALA A 130 29.31 -19.16 -13.89
C ALA A 130 28.40 -18.95 -15.11
N ARG A 131 27.08 -19.18 -14.96
CA ARG A 131 26.10 -18.93 -16.04
C ARG A 131 26.02 -17.44 -16.42
N ARG A 132 26.12 -16.55 -15.43
CA ARG A 132 26.12 -15.09 -15.64
C ARG A 132 27.41 -14.62 -16.31
N LEU A 133 28.56 -15.17 -15.90
CA LEU A 133 29.85 -14.91 -16.54
C LEU A 133 29.82 -15.27 -18.04
N ARG A 134 29.37 -16.48 -18.42
CA ARG A 134 29.21 -16.88 -19.84
C ARG A 134 28.31 -15.96 -20.66
N THR A 135 27.40 -15.23 -20.01
CA THR A 135 26.55 -14.24 -20.69
C THR A 135 27.28 -12.93 -20.92
N ILE A 136 28.14 -12.52 -19.99
CA ILE A 136 29.02 -11.36 -20.16
C ILE A 136 30.10 -11.65 -21.21
N GLU A 137 30.69 -12.84 -21.19
CA GLU A 137 31.67 -13.29 -22.19
C GLU A 137 31.12 -13.18 -23.61
N ARG A 138 29.90 -13.68 -23.86
CA ARG A 138 29.24 -13.50 -25.18
C ARG A 138 29.08 -12.05 -25.60
N LYS A 139 28.88 -11.12 -24.66
CA LYS A 139 28.82 -9.67 -24.96
C LYS A 139 30.20 -9.09 -25.25
N MET A 140 31.23 -9.56 -24.54
CA MET A 140 32.63 -9.20 -24.80
C MET A 140 33.06 -9.66 -26.19
N ASP A 141 32.71 -10.89 -26.55
CA ASP A 141 33.02 -11.48 -27.87
C ASP A 141 32.32 -10.73 -29.01
N GLN A 142 31.18 -10.07 -28.74
CA GLN A 142 30.46 -9.20 -29.70
C GLN A 142 30.99 -7.76 -29.76
N SER A 143 31.72 -7.28 -28.75
CA SER A 143 32.15 -5.88 -28.65
C SER A 143 33.55 -5.80 -28.01
N PRO A 144 34.61 -5.68 -28.83
CA PRO A 144 35.99 -5.54 -28.35
C PRO A 144 36.17 -4.36 -27.38
N GLU A 145 35.55 -3.21 -27.69
CA GLU A 145 35.58 -2.03 -26.82
C GLU A 145 35.00 -2.31 -25.42
N PHE A 146 33.89 -3.06 -25.35
CA PHE A 146 33.28 -3.44 -24.08
C PHE A 146 34.17 -4.43 -23.32
N ARG A 147 34.78 -5.40 -24.02
CA ARG A 147 35.74 -6.34 -23.45
C ARG A 147 36.91 -5.61 -22.81
N ASP A 148 37.60 -4.77 -23.57
CA ASP A 148 38.81 -4.10 -23.12
C ASP A 148 38.51 -3.18 -21.92
N ALA A 149 37.40 -2.43 -21.97
CA ALA A 149 36.95 -1.62 -20.85
C ALA A 149 36.61 -2.45 -19.60
N TYR A 150 36.06 -3.65 -19.76
CA TYR A 150 35.67 -4.53 -18.65
C TYR A 150 36.88 -5.23 -18.03
N THR A 151 37.79 -5.76 -18.86
CA THR A 151 39.06 -6.37 -18.43
C THR A 151 39.88 -5.36 -17.65
N ALA A 152 40.00 -4.12 -18.14
CA ALA A 152 40.68 -3.05 -17.44
C ALA A 152 40.09 -2.75 -16.05
N GLN A 153 38.78 -2.93 -15.83
CA GLN A 153 38.18 -2.76 -14.51
C GLN A 153 38.57 -3.90 -13.55
N ILE A 154 38.55 -5.15 -14.01
CA ILE A 154 38.96 -6.30 -13.19
C ILE A 154 40.45 -6.19 -12.84
N ASP A 155 41.31 -5.88 -13.82
CA ASP A 155 42.75 -5.72 -13.59
C ASP A 155 43.04 -4.59 -12.60
N ASN A 156 42.25 -3.52 -12.63
CA ASN A 156 42.36 -2.42 -11.67
C ASN A 156 42.00 -2.87 -10.23
N LEU A 157 40.97 -3.71 -10.07
CA LEU A 157 40.63 -4.29 -8.76
C LEU A 157 41.77 -5.15 -8.20
N LEU A 158 42.42 -5.94 -9.05
CA LEU A 158 43.53 -6.81 -8.66
C LEU A 158 44.81 -5.99 -8.36
N ALA A 159 45.17 -5.07 -9.25
CA ALA A 159 46.38 -4.24 -9.12
C ALA A 159 46.35 -3.34 -7.88
N LYS A 160 45.17 -2.81 -7.51
CA LYS A 160 44.99 -2.01 -6.29
C LYS A 160 44.76 -2.84 -5.02
N GLY A 161 44.75 -4.17 -5.13
CA GLY A 161 44.52 -5.08 -4.00
C GLY A 161 43.11 -5.01 -3.43
N TYR A 162 42.11 -4.58 -4.21
CA TYR A 162 40.69 -4.64 -3.84
C TYR A 162 40.10 -6.05 -3.98
N ALA A 163 40.72 -6.88 -4.83
CA ALA A 163 40.47 -8.29 -4.98
C ALA A 163 41.80 -9.07 -5.03
N ARG A 164 41.73 -10.37 -4.78
CA ARG A 164 42.86 -11.31 -4.96
C ARG A 164 42.34 -12.64 -5.48
N GLU A 165 43.24 -13.47 -6.00
CA GLU A 165 42.93 -14.87 -6.29
C GLU A 165 42.61 -15.61 -4.98
N ALA A 166 41.64 -16.52 -5.03
CA ALA A 166 41.23 -17.30 -3.87
C ALA A 166 42.29 -18.35 -3.50
N GLU A 167 42.46 -18.63 -2.21
CA GLU A 167 43.43 -19.63 -1.71
C GLU A 167 42.85 -21.06 -1.70
N GLY A 168 41.59 -21.21 -2.11
CA GLY A 168 40.86 -22.49 -2.17
C GLY A 168 40.15 -22.84 -0.87
N THR A 169 40.67 -22.40 0.28
CA THR A 169 40.03 -22.58 1.60
C THR A 169 38.69 -21.84 1.69
N GLU A 170 38.56 -20.70 1.01
CA GLU A 170 37.34 -19.88 1.02
C GLU A 170 36.15 -20.58 0.37
N ARG A 171 36.36 -21.64 -0.42
CA ARG A 171 35.30 -22.42 -1.06
C ARG A 171 34.62 -23.40 -0.09
N GLU A 172 35.34 -23.83 0.94
CA GLU A 172 34.84 -24.78 1.94
C GLU A 172 34.16 -24.09 3.13
N ASP A 173 34.20 -22.76 3.18
CA ASP A 173 33.60 -21.96 4.23
C ASP A 173 32.06 -22.03 4.19
N PRO A 174 31.35 -22.16 5.33
CA PRO A 174 29.89 -22.10 5.34
C PRO A 174 29.31 -20.78 4.79
N LYS A 175 30.10 -19.69 4.78
CA LYS A 175 29.77 -18.38 4.23
C LYS A 175 30.22 -18.21 2.77
N SER A 176 30.61 -19.25 2.05
CA SER A 176 31.02 -19.10 0.64
C SER A 176 29.85 -18.62 -0.23
N TRP A 177 30.04 -17.53 -0.97
CA TRP A 177 29.08 -17.03 -1.95
C TRP A 177 29.73 -16.40 -3.18
N TYR A 178 29.40 -16.92 -4.37
CA TYR A 178 29.86 -16.40 -5.66
C TYR A 178 28.90 -15.34 -6.19
N LEU A 179 29.40 -14.12 -6.26
CA LEU A 179 28.73 -12.95 -6.81
C LEU A 179 28.89 -12.90 -8.33
N PRO A 180 27.78 -12.84 -9.10
CA PRO A 180 27.89 -12.47 -10.50
C PRO A 180 28.17 -10.97 -10.60
N HIS A 181 28.89 -10.58 -11.65
CA HIS A 181 29.25 -9.19 -11.89
C HIS A 181 28.81 -8.75 -13.29
N PHE A 182 28.49 -7.47 -13.43
CA PHE A 182 28.07 -6.88 -14.70
C PHE A 182 28.51 -5.41 -14.78
N ALA A 183 28.50 -4.86 -15.99
CA ALA A 183 28.91 -3.50 -16.24
C ALA A 183 27.69 -2.58 -16.42
N VAL A 184 27.76 -1.41 -15.80
CA VAL A 184 26.80 -0.30 -15.97
C VAL A 184 27.48 0.84 -16.70
N ARG A 185 26.83 1.37 -17.74
CA ARG A 185 27.25 2.58 -18.46
C ARG A 185 26.36 3.74 -18.06
N ASN A 186 26.95 4.85 -17.62
CA ASN A 186 26.19 6.05 -17.28
C ASN A 186 25.92 6.88 -18.56
N PRO A 187 24.64 7.14 -18.95
CA PRO A 187 24.32 7.94 -20.13
C PRO A 187 24.90 9.37 -20.07
N ASN A 188 25.07 9.92 -18.87
CA ASN A 188 25.58 11.28 -18.65
C ASN A 188 27.12 11.34 -18.65
N LYS A 189 27.82 10.19 -18.61
CA LYS A 189 29.29 10.08 -18.67
C LYS A 189 29.67 9.02 -19.72
N PRO A 190 29.46 9.30 -21.03
CA PRO A 190 29.75 8.35 -22.09
C PRO A 190 31.22 7.90 -22.01
N GLY A 191 31.46 6.58 -22.07
CA GLY A 191 32.78 5.96 -21.98
C GLY A 191 33.19 5.44 -20.59
N LYS A 192 32.58 5.90 -19.49
CA LYS A 192 32.89 5.38 -18.14
C LYS A 192 32.04 4.14 -17.83
N THR A 193 32.67 2.97 -17.86
CA THR A 193 32.04 1.69 -17.47
C THR A 193 32.34 1.39 -16.00
N ARG A 194 31.29 1.12 -15.20
CA ARG A 194 31.44 0.70 -13.79
C ARG A 194 31.13 -0.78 -13.65
N LEU A 195 32.01 -1.51 -12.98
CA LEU A 195 31.77 -2.91 -12.61
C LEU A 195 30.94 -2.97 -11.33
N VAL A 196 29.87 -3.75 -11.33
CA VAL A 196 28.96 -3.92 -10.20
C VAL A 196 28.84 -5.39 -9.86
N PHE A 197 28.90 -5.72 -8.57
CA PHE A 197 28.67 -7.07 -8.06
C PHE A 197 27.22 -7.20 -7.59
N ASP A 198 26.52 -8.22 -8.10
CA ASP A 198 25.09 -8.41 -7.92
C ASP A 198 24.80 -9.22 -6.65
N ALA A 199 24.82 -8.56 -5.48
CA ALA A 199 24.48 -9.19 -4.20
C ALA A 199 22.99 -9.56 -4.07
N ALA A 200 22.15 -9.16 -5.03
CA ALA A 200 20.74 -9.53 -5.11
C ALA A 200 20.49 -10.76 -5.99
N ALA A 201 21.52 -11.27 -6.69
CA ALA A 201 21.42 -12.47 -7.49
C ALA A 201 21.04 -13.67 -6.61
N ARG A 202 20.02 -14.43 -7.03
CA ARG A 202 19.49 -15.56 -6.25
C ARG A 202 20.08 -16.89 -6.71
N ALA A 203 20.55 -17.68 -5.76
CA ALA A 203 20.83 -19.10 -5.91
C ALA A 203 20.00 -19.89 -4.87
N SER A 204 19.33 -20.96 -5.32
CA SER A 204 18.44 -21.76 -4.47
C SER A 204 17.41 -20.92 -3.68
N GLY A 205 16.89 -19.87 -4.31
CA GLY A 205 15.88 -18.97 -3.72
C GLY A 205 16.41 -17.90 -2.76
N ARG A 206 17.69 -17.90 -2.39
CA ARG A 206 18.34 -16.93 -1.47
C ARG A 206 19.34 -16.04 -2.21
N CYS A 207 19.63 -14.84 -1.70
CA CYS A 207 20.73 -13.97 -2.16
C CYS A 207 21.58 -13.49 -0.98
N LEU A 208 22.78 -12.92 -1.23
CA LEU A 208 23.66 -12.42 -0.17
C LEU A 208 22.97 -11.38 0.72
N ASN A 209 22.22 -10.46 0.12
CA ASN A 209 21.46 -9.44 0.86
C ASN A 209 20.39 -10.01 1.79
N ASP A 210 19.95 -11.27 1.61
CA ASP A 210 19.00 -11.90 2.53
C ASP A 210 19.66 -12.19 3.91
N TYR A 211 20.99 -12.31 3.96
CA TYR A 211 21.78 -12.65 5.17
C TYR A 211 22.39 -11.42 5.88
N LEU A 212 22.41 -10.27 5.23
CA LEU A 212 23.01 -9.03 5.76
C LEU A 212 21.94 -8.10 6.35
N LEU A 213 22.26 -7.46 7.47
CA LEU A 213 21.51 -6.33 8.03
C LEU A 213 21.83 -5.07 7.23
N ASP A 214 20.81 -4.26 6.96
CA ASP A 214 20.97 -3.01 6.20
C ASP A 214 21.74 -1.95 7.04
N GLY A 215 21.56 -1.98 8.36
CA GLY A 215 22.07 -0.96 9.30
C GLY A 215 21.20 0.30 9.32
N PRO A 216 21.41 1.19 10.30
CA PRO A 216 20.71 2.49 10.34
C PRO A 216 21.08 3.33 9.12
N ASP A 217 20.11 4.11 8.63
CA ASP A 217 20.38 5.11 7.59
C ASP A 217 21.18 6.28 8.18
N LEU A 218 22.49 6.26 7.94
CA LEU A 218 23.42 7.33 8.34
C LEU A 218 23.56 8.42 7.28
N LEU A 219 22.80 8.35 6.18
CA LEU A 219 22.81 9.39 5.16
C LEU A 219 22.24 10.68 5.75
N ARG A 220 23.02 11.76 5.65
CA ARG A 220 22.57 13.08 6.11
C ARG A 220 21.51 13.63 5.16
N ASN A 221 20.59 14.40 5.72
CA ASN A 221 19.55 15.07 4.95
C ASN A 221 20.20 15.98 3.90
N LEU A 222 20.00 15.66 2.62
CA LEU A 222 20.57 16.44 1.53
C LEU A 222 20.19 17.93 1.60
N PRO A 223 18.91 18.31 1.84
CA PRO A 223 18.56 19.71 2.02
C PRO A 223 19.35 20.38 3.17
N GLY A 224 19.63 19.65 4.25
CA GLY A 224 20.42 20.18 5.36
C GLY A 224 21.87 20.47 4.99
N ILE A 225 22.49 19.61 4.19
CA ILE A 225 23.83 19.88 3.64
C ILE A 225 23.79 21.10 2.73
N LEU A 226 22.78 21.19 1.86
CA LEU A 226 22.60 22.32 0.96
C LEU A 226 22.32 23.63 1.71
N PHE A 227 21.59 23.59 2.83
CA PHE A 227 21.40 24.74 3.70
C PHE A 227 22.72 25.26 4.25
N ARG A 228 23.53 24.38 4.86
CA ARG A 228 24.86 24.72 5.37
C ARG A 228 25.82 25.18 4.27
N PHE A 229 25.71 24.58 3.09
CA PHE A 229 26.44 24.99 1.91
C PHE A 229 26.06 26.40 1.43
N ARG A 230 24.90 26.93 1.79
CA ARG A 230 24.40 28.27 1.42
C ARG A 230 24.57 29.32 2.52
N GLU A 231 25.08 28.95 3.69
CA GLU A 231 25.15 29.85 4.86
C GLU A 231 26.16 30.97 4.71
N ASN A 232 27.39 30.64 4.29
CA ASN A 232 28.52 31.56 4.33
C ASN A 232 29.11 31.84 2.94
N GLU A 233 29.91 32.89 2.83
CA GLU A 233 30.45 33.39 1.56
C GLU A 233 31.44 32.43 0.87
N ILE A 234 32.34 31.79 1.62
CA ILE A 234 33.38 30.95 1.02
C ILE A 234 32.90 29.50 0.96
N ALA A 235 32.75 28.95 -0.23
CA ALA A 235 32.22 27.60 -0.44
C ALA A 235 33.30 26.64 -0.96
N VAL A 236 33.23 25.39 -0.51
CA VAL A 236 34.14 24.32 -0.93
C VAL A 236 33.36 23.04 -1.20
N SER A 237 33.80 22.30 -2.22
CA SER A 237 33.30 20.96 -2.50
C SER A 237 34.41 20.02 -2.94
N ALA A 238 34.30 18.74 -2.60
CA ALA A 238 35.17 17.65 -3.02
C ALA A 238 34.39 16.32 -3.03
N ASP A 239 34.96 15.24 -3.55
CA ASP A 239 34.41 13.88 -3.47
C ASP A 239 35.45 12.84 -3.03
N ILE A 240 35.01 11.83 -2.28
CA ILE A 240 35.84 10.70 -1.87
C ILE A 240 35.95 9.71 -3.03
N ARG A 241 37.16 9.60 -3.58
CA ARG A 241 37.44 8.66 -4.67
C ARG A 241 37.33 7.21 -4.18
N GLU A 242 36.50 6.42 -4.87
CA GLU A 242 36.36 4.97 -4.64
C GLU A 242 35.98 4.62 -3.19
N MET A 243 35.17 5.44 -2.52
CA MET A 243 34.85 5.36 -1.08
C MET A 243 34.63 3.93 -0.55
N PHE A 244 33.75 3.13 -1.18
CA PHE A 244 33.46 1.77 -0.73
C PHE A 244 34.68 0.85 -0.81
N LEU A 245 35.42 0.87 -1.91
CA LEU A 245 36.58 0.00 -2.14
C LEU A 245 37.75 0.33 -1.19
N ARG A 246 37.76 1.52 -0.57
CA ARG A 246 38.76 1.88 0.43
C ARG A 246 38.54 1.21 1.79
N VAL A 247 37.36 0.66 2.05
CA VAL A 247 37.04 -0.07 3.29
C VAL A 247 37.28 -1.57 3.08
N LYS A 248 38.12 -2.17 3.93
CA LYS A 248 38.45 -3.61 3.90
C LYS A 248 37.39 -4.43 4.62
N ILE A 249 37.22 -5.68 4.19
CA ILE A 249 36.34 -6.66 4.82
C ILE A 249 37.18 -7.64 5.66
N ASP A 250 36.67 -7.99 6.84
CA ASP A 250 37.25 -9.02 7.72
C ASP A 250 37.51 -10.32 6.93
N ARG A 251 38.70 -10.93 7.11
CA ARG A 251 39.10 -12.15 6.38
C ARG A 251 38.09 -13.29 6.60
N ARG A 252 37.41 -13.33 7.75
CA ARG A 252 36.36 -14.32 8.09
C ARG A 252 35.05 -14.15 7.32
N ASP A 253 34.87 -13.02 6.65
CA ASP A 253 33.65 -12.68 5.90
C ASP A 253 33.90 -12.56 4.39
N GLN A 254 35.16 -12.52 3.95
CA GLN A 254 35.56 -12.51 2.55
C GLN A 254 35.01 -13.68 1.71
N PRO A 255 34.84 -14.93 2.23
CA PRO A 255 34.21 -16.01 1.47
C PRO A 255 32.82 -15.66 0.89
N ALA A 256 32.10 -14.71 1.50
CA ALA A 256 30.81 -14.24 1.02
C ALA A 256 30.88 -13.34 -0.23
N GLN A 257 32.08 -13.00 -0.69
CA GLN A 257 32.33 -12.10 -1.81
C GLN A 257 33.26 -12.73 -2.87
N LEU A 258 33.10 -14.03 -3.11
CA LEU A 258 33.78 -14.73 -4.21
C LEU A 258 33.22 -14.28 -5.57
N PHE A 259 34.02 -14.33 -6.62
CA PHE A 259 33.57 -14.13 -7.99
C PHE A 259 34.45 -14.91 -8.98
N LEU A 260 33.96 -15.07 -10.22
CA LEU A 260 34.58 -15.91 -11.23
C LEU A 260 35.12 -15.06 -12.38
N TRP A 261 36.36 -15.27 -12.79
CA TRP A 261 36.95 -14.54 -13.91
C TRP A 261 37.99 -15.40 -14.67
N ARG A 262 38.08 -15.23 -15.99
CA ARG A 262 39.06 -15.98 -16.82
C ARG A 262 39.62 -15.22 -18.01
N GLY A 263 39.54 -13.90 -18.00
CA GLY A 263 40.09 -13.07 -19.09
C GLY A 263 39.59 -13.55 -20.45
N ASP A 264 40.50 -13.88 -21.37
CA ASP A 264 40.20 -14.44 -22.69
C ASP A 264 40.28 -15.98 -22.78
N GLU A 265 40.60 -16.67 -21.69
CA GLU A 265 40.79 -18.13 -21.65
C GLU A 265 39.44 -18.89 -21.61
N ARG A 266 38.66 -18.83 -22.70
CA ARG A 266 37.29 -19.41 -22.79
C ARG A 266 37.22 -20.94 -22.61
N HIS A 267 38.32 -21.65 -22.84
CA HIS A 267 38.39 -23.11 -22.79
C HIS A 267 38.80 -23.68 -21.43
N SER A 268 39.30 -22.84 -20.52
CA SER A 268 39.68 -23.23 -19.16
C SER A 268 38.52 -23.00 -18.18
N PRO A 269 38.41 -23.78 -17.08
CA PRO A 269 37.50 -23.43 -15.99
C PRO A 269 37.83 -22.03 -15.45
N PRO A 270 36.82 -21.24 -15.04
CA PRO A 270 37.08 -19.89 -14.54
C PRO A 270 37.90 -19.92 -13.25
N ARG A 271 38.83 -18.98 -13.11
CA ARG A 271 39.57 -18.80 -11.86
C ARG A 271 38.67 -18.14 -10.83
N GLU A 272 38.90 -18.47 -9.57
CA GLU A 272 38.13 -17.99 -8.44
C GLU A 272 38.89 -16.83 -7.77
N TYR A 273 38.19 -15.72 -7.58
CA TYR A 273 38.72 -14.53 -6.94
C TYR A 273 37.85 -14.16 -5.76
N VAL A 274 38.41 -13.43 -4.80
CA VAL A 274 37.70 -12.93 -3.63
C VAL A 274 37.90 -11.43 -3.48
N MET A 275 36.82 -10.70 -3.25
CA MET A 275 36.88 -9.29 -2.90
C MET A 275 37.42 -9.15 -1.47
N THR A 276 38.46 -8.34 -1.29
CA THR A 276 39.03 -8.02 0.03
C THR A 276 38.43 -6.76 0.62
N SER A 277 37.70 -6.01 -0.21
CA SER A 277 37.18 -4.68 0.08
C SER A 277 35.67 -4.66 -0.19
N MET A 278 34.98 -3.72 0.45
CA MET A 278 33.53 -3.62 0.35
C MET A 278 33.07 -3.41 -1.09
N ILE A 279 32.04 -4.15 -1.48
CA ILE A 279 31.48 -4.12 -2.83
C ILE A 279 30.37 -3.10 -2.99
N PHE A 280 30.22 -2.59 -4.21
CA PHE A 280 28.98 -1.98 -4.66
C PHE A 280 27.93 -3.06 -4.89
N GLY A 281 26.71 -2.85 -4.37
CA GLY A 281 25.54 -3.71 -4.58
C GLY A 281 25.04 -4.46 -3.34
N ALA A 282 25.84 -4.54 -2.28
CA ALA A 282 25.38 -5.04 -0.98
C ALA A 282 24.59 -3.96 -0.22
N ARG A 283 23.51 -4.35 0.45
CA ARG A 283 22.63 -3.40 1.17
C ARG A 283 23.30 -2.76 2.38
N SER A 284 24.24 -3.43 3.02
CA SER A 284 24.97 -2.94 4.19
C SER A 284 26.10 -1.95 3.85
N SER A 285 26.53 -1.89 2.58
CA SER A 285 27.70 -1.09 2.20
C SER A 285 27.58 0.40 2.55
N PRO A 286 26.44 1.09 2.29
CA PRO A 286 26.27 2.50 2.65
C PRO A 286 26.45 2.76 4.16
N PHE A 287 25.81 1.94 4.99
CA PHE A 287 25.92 2.04 6.45
C PHE A 287 27.37 1.89 6.92
N LEU A 288 28.06 0.85 6.45
CA LEU A 288 29.43 0.58 6.87
C LEU A 288 30.41 1.68 6.41
N ALA A 289 30.29 2.15 5.17
CA ALA A 289 31.17 3.20 4.65
C ALA A 289 30.99 4.52 5.41
N HIS A 290 29.75 4.92 5.71
CA HIS A 290 29.48 6.09 6.56
C HIS A 290 29.98 5.88 7.99
N SER A 291 29.81 4.68 8.56
CA SER A 291 30.26 4.38 9.90
C SER A 291 31.78 4.46 10.04
N VAL A 292 32.54 3.97 9.04
CA VAL A 292 34.00 4.11 8.99
C VAL A 292 34.41 5.59 8.92
N ARG A 293 33.78 6.37 8.03
CA ARG A 293 34.04 7.80 7.89
C ARG A 293 33.79 8.54 9.22
N ASP A 294 32.62 8.34 9.82
CA ASP A 294 32.23 9.00 11.06
C ASP A 294 33.08 8.53 12.25
N HIS A 295 33.43 7.24 12.30
CA HIS A 295 34.35 6.70 13.30
C HIS A 295 35.73 7.34 13.20
N ASN A 296 36.28 7.43 11.99
CA ASN A 296 37.59 8.03 11.77
C ASN A 296 37.64 9.52 12.17
N ALA A 297 36.57 10.27 11.88
CA ALA A 297 36.43 11.66 12.33
C ALA A 297 36.39 11.77 13.86
N ARG A 298 35.71 10.85 14.55
CA ARG A 298 35.64 10.84 16.03
C ARG A 298 36.98 10.47 16.67
N VAL A 299 37.71 9.51 16.11
CA VAL A 299 39.04 9.11 16.62
C VAL A 299 40.03 10.28 16.59
N HIS A 300 39.94 11.15 15.58
CA HIS A 300 40.84 12.29 15.43
C HIS A 300 40.25 13.61 15.97
N ALA A 301 39.11 13.58 16.66
CA ALA A 301 38.38 14.78 17.09
C ALA A 301 39.22 15.71 17.98
N GLU A 302 40.06 15.17 18.86
CA GLU A 302 40.92 15.97 19.74
C GLU A 302 42.05 16.67 18.97
N THR A 303 42.62 15.98 17.97
CA THR A 303 43.74 16.48 17.15
C THR A 303 43.30 17.41 16.02
N HIS A 304 42.12 17.16 15.44
CA HIS A 304 41.58 17.83 14.26
C HIS A 304 40.10 18.24 14.50
N PRO A 305 39.83 19.16 15.44
CA PRO A 305 38.48 19.47 15.90
C PRO A 305 37.58 20.09 14.81
N LEU A 306 38.15 20.80 13.84
CA LEU A 306 37.38 21.41 12.74
C LEU A 306 36.86 20.34 11.77
N ALA A 307 37.63 19.27 11.57
CA ALA A 307 37.25 18.18 10.67
C ALA A 307 36.07 17.36 11.19
N LEU A 308 35.89 17.23 12.51
CA LEU A 308 34.83 16.39 13.08
C LEU A 308 33.44 16.76 12.55
N ASN A 309 33.05 18.03 12.74
CA ASN A 309 31.73 18.49 12.32
C ASN A 309 31.62 18.62 10.80
N ALA A 310 32.69 19.03 10.12
CA ALA A 310 32.72 19.12 8.66
C ALA A 310 32.53 17.74 8.01
N ILE A 311 33.16 16.69 8.53
CA ILE A 311 33.02 15.33 8.00
C ILE A 311 31.63 14.76 8.30
N ILE A 312 31.19 14.85 9.57
CA ILE A 312 29.93 14.21 10.00
C ILE A 312 28.70 14.91 9.45
N ARG A 313 28.71 16.26 9.34
CA ARG A 313 27.52 17.04 8.95
C ARG A 313 27.52 17.47 7.48
N SER A 314 28.68 17.55 6.82
CA SER A 314 28.78 18.18 5.50
C SER A 314 29.11 17.20 4.35
N HIS A 315 29.00 15.89 4.61
CA HIS A 315 29.11 14.86 3.57
C HIS A 315 27.74 14.28 3.18
N TYR A 316 27.43 14.29 1.88
CA TYR A 316 26.34 13.53 1.28
C TYR A 316 26.93 12.35 0.52
N MET A 317 26.83 11.13 1.07
CA MET A 317 27.57 9.97 0.55
C MET A 317 29.08 10.25 0.47
N ASP A 318 29.62 10.23 -0.75
CA ASP A 318 31.00 10.53 -1.12
C ASP A 318 31.27 12.03 -1.33
N ASP A 319 30.24 12.87 -1.52
CA ASP A 319 30.38 14.30 -1.76
C ASP A 319 30.55 15.10 -0.47
N TYR A 320 31.65 15.83 -0.35
CA TYR A 320 31.87 16.85 0.67
C TYR A 320 31.45 18.23 0.15
N LEU A 321 30.61 18.94 0.89
CA LEU A 321 30.01 20.22 0.52
C LEU A 321 29.85 21.11 1.75
N ASP A 322 30.59 22.21 1.85
CA ASP A 322 30.54 23.11 3.01
C ASP A 322 30.76 24.58 2.65
N SER A 323 30.45 25.49 3.58
CA SER A 323 30.75 26.91 3.47
C SER A 323 31.24 27.53 4.79
N TYR A 324 32.10 28.54 4.68
CA TYR A 324 32.83 29.20 5.77
C TYR A 324 32.80 30.71 5.63
N ALA A 325 32.92 31.41 6.77
CA ALA A 325 32.83 32.87 6.79
C ALA A 325 34.09 33.53 6.21
N THR A 326 35.24 32.87 6.31
CA THR A 326 36.53 33.39 5.83
C THR A 326 37.30 32.35 5.04
N VAL A 327 38.19 32.83 4.16
CA VAL A 327 39.06 31.97 3.35
C VAL A 327 40.04 31.18 4.23
N GLU A 328 40.55 31.79 5.29
CA GLU A 328 41.48 31.15 6.23
C GLU A 328 40.82 29.97 6.97
N GLU A 329 39.62 30.17 7.49
CA GLU A 329 38.83 29.11 8.14
C GLU A 329 38.54 27.96 7.17
N ALA A 330 38.19 28.28 5.92
CA ALA A 330 37.94 27.30 4.88
C ALA A 330 39.20 26.47 4.58
N ILE A 331 40.36 27.12 4.41
CA ILE A 331 41.64 26.45 4.12
C ILE A 331 42.03 25.54 5.29
N ASN A 332 41.97 26.04 6.52
CA ASN A 332 42.32 25.27 7.72
C ASN A 332 41.40 24.06 7.89
N THR A 333 40.10 24.23 7.71
CA THR A 333 39.14 23.12 7.82
C THR A 333 39.35 22.11 6.69
N ALA A 334 39.52 22.56 5.45
CA ALA A 334 39.78 21.67 4.30
C ALA A 334 41.05 20.84 4.48
N LYS A 335 42.12 21.44 5.04
CA LYS A 335 43.36 20.73 5.39
C LYS A 335 43.12 19.64 6.44
N GLN A 336 42.48 19.97 7.55
CA GLN A 336 42.17 18.97 8.59
C GLN A 336 41.25 17.86 8.04
N VAL A 337 40.26 18.19 7.21
CA VAL A 337 39.38 17.21 6.57
C VAL A 337 40.18 16.28 5.66
N LEU A 338 41.12 16.81 4.87
CA LEU A 338 42.01 16.02 4.02
C LEU A 338 42.88 15.07 4.86
N GLU A 339 43.53 15.58 5.90
CA GLU A 339 44.41 14.81 6.79
C GLU A 339 43.65 13.69 7.49
N VAL A 340 42.47 13.99 8.07
CA VAL A 340 41.64 12.97 8.72
C VAL A 340 41.22 11.91 7.71
N HIS A 341 40.75 12.26 6.51
CA HIS A 341 40.39 11.26 5.49
C HIS A 341 41.56 10.39 5.05
N GLN A 342 42.77 10.96 4.92
CA GLN A 342 43.98 10.21 4.62
C GLN A 342 44.28 9.14 5.68
N GLN A 343 44.01 9.40 6.96
CA GLN A 343 44.17 8.42 8.05
C GLN A 343 43.24 7.20 7.96
N ALA A 344 42.22 7.24 7.09
CA ALA A 344 41.35 6.12 6.75
C ALA A 344 41.60 5.54 5.34
N GLY A 345 42.61 6.06 4.63
CA GLY A 345 42.92 5.69 3.26
C GLY A 345 41.93 6.25 2.23
N PHE A 346 41.14 7.25 2.63
CA PHE A 346 40.27 8.00 1.73
C PHE A 346 41.06 9.10 1.02
N THR A 347 40.81 9.26 -0.27
CA THR A 347 41.41 10.32 -1.08
C THR A 347 40.31 11.25 -1.57
N LEU A 348 40.38 12.52 -1.18
CA LEU A 348 39.49 13.57 -1.70
C LEU A 348 40.00 14.06 -3.05
N ALA A 349 39.10 14.10 -4.03
CA ALA A 349 39.33 14.59 -5.39
C ALA A 349 38.18 15.53 -5.79
N GLY A 350 38.23 16.06 -7.01
CA GLY A 350 37.19 16.94 -7.54
C GLY A 350 37.02 18.24 -6.74
N TRP A 351 38.11 18.78 -6.19
CA TRP A 351 38.10 20.02 -5.43
C TRP A 351 37.60 21.18 -6.29
N ASN A 352 36.63 21.93 -5.75
CA ASN A 352 36.04 23.10 -6.38
C ASN A 352 35.67 24.14 -5.32
N SER A 353 35.92 25.41 -5.61
CA SER A 353 35.67 26.53 -4.70
C SER A 353 35.38 27.82 -5.47
N ASN A 354 34.59 28.72 -4.89
CA ASN A 354 34.40 30.07 -5.42
C ASN A 354 35.59 31.01 -5.13
N HIS A 355 36.60 30.54 -4.39
CA HIS A 355 37.80 31.32 -4.09
C HIS A 355 39.08 30.55 -4.47
N ALA A 356 39.91 31.15 -5.34
CA ALA A 356 41.07 30.49 -5.94
C ALA A 356 42.08 29.95 -4.91
N ALA A 357 42.32 30.68 -3.82
CA ALA A 357 43.28 30.29 -2.76
C ALA A 357 43.02 28.90 -2.13
N LEU A 358 41.79 28.37 -2.22
CA LEU A 358 41.46 27.02 -1.73
C LEU A 358 41.93 25.89 -2.65
N LEU A 359 42.28 26.23 -3.90
CA LEU A 359 42.66 25.29 -4.96
C LEU A 359 44.17 25.32 -5.26
N GLU A 360 44.89 26.38 -4.86
CA GLU A 360 46.31 26.58 -5.19
C GLU A 360 47.25 25.49 -4.64
N ASP A 361 46.94 24.92 -3.48
CA ASP A 361 47.73 23.87 -2.82
C ASP A 361 47.36 22.44 -3.26
N LYS A 362 46.39 22.29 -4.18
CA LYS A 362 45.87 20.99 -4.61
C LYS A 362 46.50 20.55 -5.95
N PRO A 363 46.92 19.28 -6.08
CA PRO A 363 47.36 18.70 -7.35
C PRO A 363 46.31 18.84 -8.45
N GLU A 364 46.76 19.11 -9.68
CA GLU A 364 45.89 19.34 -10.84
C GLU A 364 44.97 18.14 -11.16
N ASP A 365 45.40 16.92 -10.85
CA ASP A 365 44.61 15.69 -11.03
C ASP A 365 43.47 15.55 -10.00
N LEU A 366 43.51 16.30 -8.90
CA LEU A 366 42.49 16.33 -7.86
C LEU A 366 41.52 17.52 -7.99
N LEU A 367 41.72 18.42 -8.96
CA LEU A 367 40.81 19.54 -9.22
C LEU A 367 39.58 19.14 -10.05
N ALA A 368 38.47 19.84 -9.85
CA ALA A 368 37.27 19.65 -10.66
C ALA A 368 37.47 20.21 -12.09
N ARG A 369 37.19 19.39 -13.11
CA ARG A 369 37.35 19.77 -14.53
C ARG A 369 36.10 20.45 -15.15
N LYS A 370 34.96 20.45 -14.46
CA LYS A 370 33.64 20.95 -14.93
C LYS A 370 32.79 21.43 -13.74
N PRO A 371 31.78 22.31 -13.95
CA PRO A 371 30.79 22.66 -12.94
C PRO A 371 30.21 21.42 -12.26
N LYS A 372 30.21 21.39 -10.93
CA LYS A 372 29.84 20.21 -10.15
C LYS A 372 28.33 20.20 -9.93
N GLU A 373 27.71 19.08 -10.24
CA GLU A 373 26.32 18.80 -9.86
C GLU A 373 26.29 18.50 -8.36
N VAL A 374 25.53 19.28 -7.59
CA VAL A 374 25.58 19.28 -6.13
C VAL A 374 24.51 18.35 -5.57
N GLY A 375 24.89 17.48 -4.63
CA GLY A 375 23.94 16.63 -3.91
C GLY A 375 23.45 15.42 -4.70
N LEU A 376 24.17 15.05 -5.76
CA LEU A 376 23.86 13.91 -6.60
C LEU A 376 25.07 12.97 -6.59
N GLY A 377 25.07 12.03 -5.63
CA GLY A 377 26.04 10.94 -5.61
C GLY A 377 26.17 10.32 -7.01
N GLN A 378 27.39 9.93 -7.38
CA GLN A 378 27.84 9.80 -8.78
C GLN A 378 27.09 8.79 -9.70
N ASP A 379 26.01 8.17 -9.23
CA ASP A 379 25.30 7.01 -9.80
C ASP A 379 23.79 7.20 -10.00
N SER A 380 23.28 8.43 -10.15
CA SER A 380 21.86 8.65 -10.55
C SER A 380 21.73 8.86 -12.07
N PRO A 381 21.59 7.80 -12.89
CA PRO A 381 21.41 7.97 -14.33
C PRO A 381 20.09 8.71 -14.64
N GLY A 382 20.12 9.73 -15.51
CA GLY A 382 18.93 10.30 -16.15
C GLY A 382 18.01 11.19 -15.30
N ARG A 383 18.56 11.92 -14.33
CA ARG A 383 17.89 13.09 -13.72
C ARG A 383 18.16 14.31 -14.57
N THR A 384 17.14 15.16 -14.77
CA THR A 384 17.17 16.24 -15.75
C THR A 384 16.68 17.59 -15.32
N LEU A 385 16.30 17.73 -14.05
CA LEU A 385 16.40 18.98 -13.31
C LEU A 385 17.20 18.67 -12.06
N GLY A 386 18.41 19.19 -11.91
CA GLY A 386 19.32 18.90 -10.79
C GLY A 386 20.09 20.16 -10.41
N LEU A 387 20.33 20.38 -9.11
CA LEU A 387 21.01 21.58 -8.63
C LEU A 387 22.50 21.55 -9.02
N LEU A 388 22.94 22.53 -9.79
CA LEU A 388 24.33 22.74 -10.17
C LEU A 388 24.87 23.95 -9.43
N TRP A 389 26.13 23.92 -9.04
CA TRP A 389 26.83 25.09 -8.51
C TRP A 389 27.92 25.54 -9.46
N MET A 390 27.85 26.81 -9.84
CA MET A 390 28.86 27.51 -10.63
C MET A 390 29.72 28.30 -9.65
N ALA A 391 30.94 27.81 -9.43
CA ALA A 391 31.80 28.33 -8.39
C ALA A 391 32.36 29.72 -8.74
N ASP A 392 32.61 29.98 -10.02
CA ASP A 392 33.08 31.26 -10.56
C ASP A 392 32.09 32.41 -10.32
N GLU A 393 30.79 32.17 -10.52
CA GLU A 393 29.73 33.16 -10.28
C GLU A 393 29.13 33.08 -8.86
N ASP A 394 29.53 32.08 -8.07
CA ASP A 394 28.88 31.65 -6.83
C ASP A 394 27.35 31.54 -6.90
N ALA A 395 26.88 30.96 -8.01
CA ALA A 395 25.46 30.84 -8.33
C ALA A 395 25.01 29.39 -8.44
N LEU A 396 23.81 29.13 -7.94
CA LEU A 396 23.06 27.91 -8.16
C LEU A 396 22.32 28.00 -9.49
N THR A 397 22.41 26.94 -10.29
CA THR A 397 21.66 26.78 -11.54
C THR A 397 21.11 25.35 -11.64
N PHE A 398 20.45 25.03 -12.75
CA PHE A 398 19.74 23.78 -12.92
C PHE A 398 20.14 23.09 -14.22
N ASN A 399 20.47 21.81 -14.13
CA ASN A 399 20.63 20.95 -15.30
C ASN A 399 19.27 20.80 -15.97
N THR A 400 19.11 21.00 -17.29
CA THR A 400 17.82 20.85 -18.00
C THR A 400 17.90 19.85 -19.15
N SER A 401 18.95 19.02 -19.20
CA SER A 401 19.33 18.28 -20.41
C SER A 401 18.29 17.26 -20.89
N MET A 402 17.33 16.92 -20.04
CA MET A 402 16.13 16.10 -20.30
C MET A 402 16.39 14.72 -20.97
N ASN A 403 17.62 14.19 -20.89
CA ASN A 403 18.18 12.96 -21.48
C ASN A 403 17.29 11.69 -21.52
N ARG A 404 16.28 11.55 -20.64
CA ARG A 404 15.33 10.40 -20.67
C ARG A 404 14.10 10.63 -21.54
N VAL A 405 13.85 11.86 -21.95
CA VAL A 405 12.77 12.24 -22.86
C VAL A 405 13.29 12.13 -24.30
N PRO A 406 12.57 11.48 -25.22
CA PRO A 406 12.99 11.41 -26.62
C PRO A 406 13.19 12.80 -27.23
N GLN A 407 14.21 12.93 -28.09
CA GLN A 407 14.57 14.21 -28.70
C GLN A 407 13.41 14.82 -29.50
N GLU A 408 12.58 13.99 -30.15
CA GLU A 408 11.38 14.41 -30.88
C GLU A 408 10.35 15.11 -29.97
N VAL A 409 10.17 14.61 -28.75
CA VAL A 409 9.23 15.18 -27.76
C VAL A 409 9.78 16.50 -27.21
N LYS A 410 11.09 16.56 -26.93
CA LYS A 410 11.73 17.81 -26.50
C LYS A 410 11.69 18.89 -27.57
N ALA A 411 11.97 18.51 -28.82
CA ALA A 411 11.89 19.39 -29.98
C ALA A 411 10.45 19.72 -30.38
N LEU A 412 9.44 19.30 -29.58
CA LEU A 412 8.01 19.55 -29.77
C LEU A 412 7.48 19.05 -31.13
N GLN A 413 8.12 18.04 -31.73
CA GLN A 413 7.75 17.49 -33.05
C GLN A 413 6.52 16.56 -32.96
N ARG A 414 6.25 16.00 -31.78
CA ARG A 414 5.08 15.16 -31.50
C ARG A 414 4.61 15.33 -30.05
N PRO A 415 3.33 15.03 -29.73
CA PRO A 415 2.88 14.98 -28.35
C PRO A 415 3.62 13.88 -27.57
N PRO A 416 3.89 14.10 -26.27
CA PRO A 416 4.39 13.04 -25.40
C PRO A 416 3.30 11.98 -25.19
N THR A 417 3.71 10.76 -24.90
CA THR A 417 2.86 9.75 -24.27
C THR A 417 2.75 10.02 -22.76
N LYS A 418 1.74 9.43 -22.10
CA LYS A 418 1.61 9.52 -20.64
C LYS A 418 2.86 9.04 -19.89
N ARG A 419 3.51 7.98 -20.40
CA ARG A 419 4.77 7.45 -19.84
C ARG A 419 5.94 8.42 -20.02
N GLU A 420 6.06 9.04 -21.19
CA GLU A 420 7.10 10.04 -21.46
C GLU A 420 6.91 11.29 -20.61
N ALA A 421 5.67 11.75 -20.44
CA ALA A 421 5.33 12.86 -19.57
C ALA A 421 5.73 12.56 -18.11
N LEU A 422 5.35 11.39 -17.58
CA LEU A 422 5.79 10.96 -16.26
C LEU A 422 7.31 10.89 -16.15
N SER A 423 8.00 10.30 -17.13
CA SER A 423 9.47 10.20 -17.15
C SER A 423 10.14 11.56 -17.03
N ALA A 424 9.60 12.58 -17.71
CA ALA A 424 10.08 13.96 -17.60
C ALA A 424 9.84 14.53 -16.20
N VAL A 425 8.63 14.41 -15.63
CA VAL A 425 8.34 14.90 -14.27
C VAL A 425 9.22 14.21 -13.23
N MET A 426 9.41 12.90 -13.35
CA MET A 426 10.22 12.07 -12.44
C MET A 426 11.72 12.32 -12.57
N SER A 427 12.15 12.96 -13.65
CA SER A 427 13.53 13.36 -13.81
C SER A 427 13.86 14.64 -13.05
N VAL A 428 12.85 15.31 -12.48
CA VAL A 428 13.03 16.55 -11.74
C VAL A 428 13.45 16.29 -10.31
N PHE A 429 14.66 16.74 -10.00
CA PHE A 429 15.31 16.66 -8.72
C PHE A 429 15.62 18.06 -8.17
N ASP A 430 14.68 18.57 -7.39
CA ASP A 430 14.76 19.86 -6.71
C ASP A 430 14.65 19.64 -5.19
N PRO A 431 15.76 19.31 -4.51
CA PRO A 431 15.73 18.93 -3.09
C PRO A 431 15.30 20.06 -2.16
N LEU A 432 15.56 21.31 -2.55
CA LEU A 432 15.20 22.52 -1.80
C LEU A 432 13.81 23.05 -2.18
N GLY A 433 13.23 22.60 -3.29
CA GLY A 433 11.96 23.09 -3.80
C GLY A 433 12.04 24.51 -4.39
N LEU A 434 13.22 24.96 -4.84
CA LEU A 434 13.40 26.31 -5.42
C LEU A 434 12.55 26.51 -6.69
N LEU A 435 12.27 25.44 -7.42
CA LEU A 435 11.43 25.40 -8.61
C LEU A 435 10.02 24.87 -8.31
N SER A 436 9.56 24.89 -7.06
CA SER A 436 8.22 24.39 -6.69
C SER A 436 7.10 25.05 -7.50
N TYR A 437 7.23 26.34 -7.84
CA TYR A 437 6.28 27.06 -8.71
C TYR A 437 6.13 26.44 -10.12
N LEU A 438 7.17 25.78 -10.62
CA LEU A 438 7.21 25.14 -11.94
C LEU A 438 6.86 23.66 -11.84
N THR A 439 7.42 22.96 -10.85
CA THR A 439 7.25 21.50 -10.71
C THR A 439 5.83 21.12 -10.33
N ILE A 440 5.12 21.97 -9.56
CA ILE A 440 3.73 21.70 -9.20
C ILE A 440 2.81 21.69 -10.43
N THR A 441 3.06 22.53 -11.43
CA THR A 441 2.31 22.56 -12.70
C THR A 441 2.32 21.18 -13.35
N ALA A 442 3.50 20.57 -13.49
CA ALA A 442 3.63 19.25 -14.08
C ALA A 442 2.97 18.13 -13.25
N LYS A 443 3.03 18.24 -11.92
CA LYS A 443 2.37 17.28 -11.01
C LYS A 443 0.84 17.40 -11.08
N ILE A 444 0.31 18.61 -11.22
CA ILE A 444 -1.12 18.85 -11.43
C ILE A 444 -1.55 18.26 -12.79
N LEU A 445 -0.81 18.53 -13.89
CA LEU A 445 -1.08 17.94 -15.21
C LEU A 445 -1.17 16.41 -15.14
N LEU A 446 -0.20 15.79 -14.46
CA LEU A 446 -0.16 14.35 -14.29
C LEU A 446 -1.36 13.82 -13.48
N GLN A 447 -1.79 14.54 -12.44
CA GLN A 447 -2.98 14.18 -11.67
C GLN A 447 -4.25 14.29 -12.53
N ASP A 448 -4.37 15.31 -13.36
CA ASP A 448 -5.52 15.49 -14.26
C ASP A 448 -5.58 14.37 -15.31
N LEU A 449 -4.43 13.98 -15.88
CA LEU A 449 -4.31 12.81 -16.76
C LEU A 449 -4.71 11.49 -16.08
N TRP A 450 -4.49 11.35 -14.76
CA TRP A 450 -4.99 10.18 -14.03
C TRP A 450 -6.49 10.20 -13.76
N ARG A 451 -7.10 11.39 -13.63
CA ARG A 451 -8.56 11.53 -13.51
C ARG A 451 -9.26 11.17 -14.82
N MET A 452 -8.59 11.38 -15.96
CA MET A 452 -9.05 10.95 -17.28
C MET A 452 -8.97 9.41 -17.42
N LYS A 453 -10.09 8.71 -17.18
CA LYS A 453 -10.20 7.24 -17.23
C LYS A 453 -9.87 6.58 -18.59
N LYS A 454 -9.48 7.33 -19.62
CA LYS A 454 -9.34 6.88 -21.01
C LYS A 454 -7.93 6.98 -21.62
N VAL A 455 -6.91 7.41 -20.88
CA VAL A 455 -5.53 7.55 -21.40
C VAL A 455 -4.63 6.45 -20.82
N GLY A 456 -4.23 5.50 -21.66
CA GLY A 456 -3.25 4.47 -21.37
C GLY A 456 -1.83 5.01 -21.23
N TRP A 457 -0.88 4.16 -20.82
CA TRP A 457 0.52 4.60 -20.57
C TRP A 457 1.26 5.01 -21.83
N ASP A 458 1.03 4.29 -22.92
CA ASP A 458 1.72 4.47 -24.19
C ASP A 458 0.82 5.18 -25.23
N ASP A 459 -0.33 5.70 -24.79
CA ASP A 459 -1.18 6.58 -25.58
C ASP A 459 -0.62 8.00 -25.54
N GLU A 460 -0.71 8.71 -26.67
CA GLU A 460 -0.42 10.14 -26.76
C GLU A 460 -1.36 10.92 -25.85
N LEU A 461 -0.83 12.01 -25.26
CA LEU A 461 -1.66 12.90 -24.45
C LEU A 461 -2.79 13.52 -25.30
N PRO A 462 -4.00 13.68 -24.74
CA PRO A 462 -5.05 14.47 -25.37
C PRO A 462 -4.55 15.87 -25.72
N GLU A 463 -5.03 16.43 -26.82
CA GLU A 463 -4.57 17.70 -27.40
C GLU A 463 -4.38 18.81 -26.35
N GLU A 464 -5.39 19.09 -25.53
CA GLU A 464 -5.33 20.11 -24.46
C GLU A 464 -4.20 19.84 -23.44
N ALA A 465 -4.06 18.59 -22.98
CA ALA A 465 -3.03 18.21 -22.02
C ALA A 465 -1.63 18.17 -22.66
N ALA A 466 -1.54 17.82 -23.94
CA ALA A 466 -0.30 17.86 -24.71
C ALA A 466 0.20 19.31 -24.86
N GLU A 467 -0.68 20.25 -25.19
CA GLU A 467 -0.35 21.68 -25.30
C GLU A 467 0.15 22.26 -23.97
N GLU A 468 -0.52 21.95 -22.87
CA GLU A 468 -0.09 22.40 -21.53
C GLU A 468 1.26 21.79 -21.14
N PHE A 469 1.48 20.51 -21.45
CA PHE A 469 2.76 19.87 -21.18
C PHE A 469 3.90 20.44 -22.03
N GLN A 470 3.65 20.71 -23.31
CA GLN A 470 4.61 21.36 -24.20
C GLN A 470 4.91 22.81 -23.78
N ARG A 471 3.92 23.54 -23.26
CA ARG A 471 4.14 24.84 -22.60
C ARG A 471 5.07 24.70 -21.40
N TRP A 472 4.83 23.71 -20.54
CA TRP A 472 5.71 23.44 -19.40
C TRP A 472 7.14 23.09 -19.84
N LEU A 473 7.34 22.24 -20.86
CA LEU A 473 8.67 21.87 -21.37
C LEU A 473 9.48 23.10 -21.81
N ARG A 474 8.85 24.06 -22.50
CA ARG A 474 9.51 25.32 -22.92
C ARG A 474 10.04 26.11 -21.72
N VAL A 475 9.23 26.21 -20.66
CA VAL A 475 9.65 26.92 -19.44
C VAL A 475 10.84 26.21 -18.79
N VAL A 476 10.88 24.87 -18.76
CA VAL A 476 12.04 24.19 -18.13
C VAL A 476 13.32 24.37 -18.94
N GLU A 477 13.27 24.49 -20.27
CA GLU A 477 14.47 24.82 -21.06
C GLU A 477 15.04 26.19 -20.68
N GLU A 478 14.18 27.17 -20.43
CA GLU A 478 14.58 28.53 -20.02
C GLU A 478 15.17 28.58 -18.59
N VAL A 479 14.75 27.68 -17.70
CA VAL A 479 15.27 27.59 -16.32
C VAL A 479 16.79 27.33 -16.27
N SER A 480 17.38 26.76 -17.33
CA SER A 480 18.84 26.61 -17.42
C SER A 480 19.62 27.93 -17.37
N ARG A 481 18.96 29.05 -17.69
CA ARG A 481 19.53 30.40 -17.63
C ARG A 481 19.37 31.05 -16.27
N LEU A 482 18.53 30.49 -15.39
CA LEU A 482 18.33 31.02 -14.05
C LEU A 482 19.63 30.87 -13.25
N ARG A 483 20.00 31.94 -12.56
CA ARG A 483 21.12 32.03 -11.63
C ARG A 483 20.56 32.49 -10.30
N LEU A 484 20.70 31.67 -9.27
CA LEU A 484 20.26 32.01 -7.92
C LEU A 484 21.48 32.13 -7.02
N PRO A 485 21.65 33.21 -6.25
CA PRO A 485 22.79 33.33 -5.34
C PRO A 485 22.81 32.16 -4.36
N ARG A 486 23.97 31.50 -4.27
CA ARG A 486 24.15 30.40 -3.32
C ARG A 486 24.02 30.94 -1.89
N CYS A 487 24.83 31.94 -1.55
CA CYS A 487 24.94 32.48 -0.21
C CYS A 487 23.68 33.27 0.23
N TYR A 488 23.16 32.99 1.43
CA TYR A 488 22.08 33.77 2.04
C TYR A 488 22.53 35.17 2.45
N ALA A 489 23.72 35.27 3.06
CA ALA A 489 24.28 36.51 3.59
C ALA A 489 25.78 36.62 3.27
N PRO A 490 26.14 37.11 2.07
CA PRO A 490 27.54 37.17 1.63
C PRO A 490 28.36 38.25 2.35
N THR A 491 27.75 39.13 3.14
CA THR A 491 28.43 40.25 3.80
C THR A 491 28.42 40.09 5.32
N GLY A 492 29.53 40.47 5.96
CA GLY A 492 29.58 40.62 7.42
C GLY A 492 28.62 41.71 7.93
N GLY A 493 28.38 41.74 9.25
CA GLY A 493 27.56 42.79 9.87
C GLY A 493 26.05 42.51 9.85
N VAL A 494 25.64 41.25 9.87
CA VAL A 494 24.24 40.86 10.15
C VAL A 494 23.87 41.24 11.59
N VAL A 495 22.72 41.88 11.77
CA VAL A 495 22.17 42.32 13.06
C VAL A 495 21.01 41.43 13.50
N GLU A 496 20.25 40.92 12.53
CA GLU A 496 19.04 40.14 12.80
C GLU A 496 18.73 39.20 11.63
N ARG A 497 18.31 37.98 11.96
CA ARG A 497 17.86 36.94 11.04
C ARG A 497 16.46 36.47 11.44
N GLN A 498 15.50 36.70 10.57
CA GLN A 498 14.13 36.25 10.76
C GLN A 498 13.79 35.19 9.72
N LEU A 499 13.06 34.15 10.12
CA LEU A 499 12.53 33.13 9.23
C LEU A 499 11.06 33.41 8.97
N HIS A 500 10.69 33.65 7.71
CA HIS A 500 9.31 33.90 7.29
C HIS A 500 8.80 32.72 6.48
N VAL A 501 7.70 32.10 6.90
CA VAL A 501 7.11 30.94 6.22
C VAL A 501 5.71 31.28 5.73
N PHE A 502 5.55 31.30 4.41
CA PHE A 502 4.28 31.58 3.73
C PHE A 502 3.57 30.28 3.40
N ASN A 503 2.29 30.19 3.73
CA ASN A 503 1.48 29.00 3.52
C ASN A 503 0.25 29.36 2.71
N ASP A 504 -0.03 28.56 1.67
CA ASP A 504 -1.19 28.74 0.80
C ASP A 504 -1.79 27.39 0.42
N ALA A 505 -3.11 27.33 0.29
CA ALA A 505 -3.80 26.13 -0.15
C ALA A 505 -4.92 26.47 -1.14
N SER A 506 -4.94 25.75 -2.25
CA SER A 506 -6.00 25.78 -3.26
C SER A 506 -6.66 24.40 -3.41
N GLU A 507 -7.73 24.34 -4.19
CA GLU A 507 -8.38 23.07 -4.54
C GLU A 507 -7.48 22.12 -5.35
N ARG A 508 -6.41 22.63 -5.98
CA ARG A 508 -5.50 21.86 -6.84
C ARG A 508 -4.20 21.49 -6.15
N ALA A 509 -3.64 22.38 -5.33
CA ALA A 509 -2.37 22.17 -4.66
C ALA A 509 -2.26 23.05 -3.41
N TYR A 510 -1.35 22.69 -2.52
CA TYR A 510 -0.99 23.50 -1.37
C TYR A 510 0.53 23.57 -1.23
N ALA A 511 1.05 24.69 -0.76
CA ALA A 511 2.47 24.97 -0.73
C ALA A 511 2.90 25.82 0.47
N SER A 512 4.09 25.54 0.98
CA SER A 512 4.78 26.37 1.97
C SER A 512 6.12 26.84 1.40
N ALA A 513 6.45 28.12 1.59
CA ALA A 513 7.72 28.71 1.15
C ALA A 513 8.39 29.46 2.31
N ALA A 514 9.63 29.10 2.63
CA ALA A 514 10.39 29.65 3.76
C ALA A 514 11.51 30.58 3.27
N TYR A 515 11.61 31.76 3.88
CA TYR A 515 12.54 32.82 3.50
C TYR A 515 13.36 33.30 4.70
N TRP A 516 14.67 33.48 4.48
CA TRP A 516 15.50 34.25 5.39
C TRP A 516 15.30 35.73 5.10
N ARG A 517 14.92 36.51 6.11
CA ARG A 517 14.98 37.98 6.11
C ARG A 517 16.15 38.40 6.98
N ILE A 518 17.14 39.04 6.37
CA ILE A 518 18.42 39.36 6.99
C ILE A 518 18.61 40.87 6.98
N ARG A 519 18.76 41.45 8.17
CA ARG A 519 19.01 42.89 8.35
C ARG A 519 20.47 43.12 8.71
N TYR A 520 21.12 44.03 8.00
CA TYR A 520 22.52 44.39 8.19
C TYR A 520 22.68 45.69 8.99
N ARG A 521 23.90 45.95 9.49
CA ARG A 521 24.22 47.14 10.32
C ARG A 521 24.02 48.46 9.59
N ASP A 522 24.16 48.45 8.27
CA ASP A 522 23.92 49.60 7.38
C ASP A 522 22.42 49.87 7.14
N GLY A 523 21.53 49.03 7.69
CA GLY A 523 20.09 49.10 7.50
C GLY A 523 19.58 48.33 6.27
N THR A 524 20.46 47.78 5.44
CA THR A 524 20.08 46.98 4.27
C THR A 524 19.32 45.74 4.72
N ILE A 525 18.24 45.39 4.01
CA ILE A 525 17.48 44.15 4.22
C ILE A 525 17.65 43.29 2.97
N ARG A 526 17.95 42.01 3.16
CA ARG A 526 17.94 41.01 2.09
C ARG A 526 16.99 39.88 2.44
N VAL A 527 16.16 39.49 1.49
CA VAL A 527 15.26 38.36 1.64
C VAL A 527 15.61 37.29 0.60
N ARG A 528 15.76 36.04 1.04
CA ARG A 528 16.18 34.92 0.19
C ARG A 528 15.36 33.67 0.46
N LEU A 529 14.88 33.02 -0.60
CA LEU A 529 14.21 31.73 -0.51
C LEU A 529 15.17 30.65 0.02
N VAL A 530 14.79 30.04 1.12
CA VAL A 530 15.53 28.94 1.79
C VAL A 530 15.13 27.62 1.16
N ALA A 531 13.83 27.31 1.25
CA ALA A 531 13.22 26.11 0.72
C ALA A 531 11.72 26.33 0.51
N ALA A 532 11.13 25.56 -0.40
CA ALA A 532 9.69 25.46 -0.53
C ALA A 532 9.25 23.99 -0.64
N LYS A 533 8.00 23.72 -0.27
CA LYS A 533 7.37 22.40 -0.39
C LYS A 533 5.98 22.59 -0.98
N ALA A 534 5.76 22.06 -2.17
CA ALA A 534 4.48 22.08 -2.85
C ALA A 534 3.96 20.65 -3.11
N LYS A 535 2.67 20.43 -2.85
CA LYS A 535 2.01 19.13 -3.03
C LYS A 535 0.66 19.31 -3.71
N VAL A 536 0.32 18.36 -4.57
CA VAL A 536 -1.01 18.34 -5.22
C VAL A 536 -2.07 17.96 -4.18
N ALA A 537 -3.23 18.60 -4.24
CA ALA A 537 -4.35 18.31 -3.38
C ALA A 537 -4.80 16.85 -3.54
N PRO A 538 -5.31 16.19 -2.47
CA PRO A 538 -5.74 14.80 -2.54
C PRO A 538 -6.88 14.62 -3.57
N ILE A 539 -6.86 13.51 -4.31
CA ILE A 539 -7.93 13.16 -5.28
C ILE A 539 -9.30 13.09 -4.59
N LYS A 540 -9.32 12.66 -3.33
CA LYS A 540 -10.53 12.71 -2.50
C LYS A 540 -10.71 14.15 -2.01
N ALA A 541 -11.77 14.81 -2.48
CA ALA A 541 -12.11 16.18 -2.10
C ALA A 541 -12.10 16.36 -0.57
N GLN A 542 -11.34 17.36 -0.13
CA GLN A 542 -11.33 17.88 1.24
C GLN A 542 -11.85 19.33 1.19
N SER A 543 -12.38 19.83 2.30
CA SER A 543 -12.77 21.23 2.39
C SER A 543 -11.52 22.13 2.37
N ILE A 544 -11.66 23.34 1.83
CA ILE A 544 -10.58 24.34 1.76
C ILE A 544 -9.97 24.59 3.16
N PRO A 545 -10.75 24.82 4.23
CA PRO A 545 -10.19 24.99 5.58
C PRO A 545 -9.31 23.82 6.06
N ARG A 546 -9.61 22.59 5.63
CA ARG A 546 -8.78 21.41 5.99
C ARG A 546 -7.48 21.35 5.19
N LEU A 547 -7.46 21.86 3.96
CA LEU A 547 -6.24 22.00 3.16
C LEU A 547 -5.39 23.17 3.69
N GLU A 548 -6.01 24.28 4.06
CA GLU A 548 -5.37 25.42 4.70
C GLU A 548 -4.70 25.03 6.03
N LEU A 549 -5.42 24.32 6.90
CA LEU A 549 -4.83 23.77 8.13
C LEU A 549 -3.70 22.77 7.84
N GLN A 550 -3.83 21.97 6.78
CA GLN A 550 -2.81 20.99 6.39
C GLN A 550 -1.53 21.66 5.89
N VAL A 551 -1.63 22.77 5.15
CA VAL A 551 -0.43 23.50 4.70
C VAL A 551 0.22 24.27 5.84
N ASN A 552 -0.56 24.81 6.78
CA ASN A 552 -0.02 25.43 7.99
C ASN A 552 0.83 24.44 8.80
N LEU A 553 0.36 23.19 8.95
CA LEU A 553 1.18 22.13 9.55
C LEU A 553 2.47 21.84 8.76
N ILE A 554 2.42 21.87 7.43
CA ILE A 554 3.61 21.67 6.59
C ILE A 554 4.59 22.85 6.75
N GLY A 555 4.08 24.07 6.85
CA GLY A 555 4.87 25.26 7.16
C GLY A 555 5.58 25.16 8.50
N ALA A 556 4.87 24.74 9.54
CA ALA A 556 5.44 24.50 10.87
C ALA A 556 6.59 23.48 10.83
N ARG A 557 6.38 22.34 10.15
CA ARG A 557 7.42 21.32 9.97
C ARG A 557 8.60 21.80 9.14
N LEU A 558 8.35 22.57 8.07
CA LEU A 558 9.40 23.13 7.23
C LEU A 558 10.27 24.12 8.01
N ALA A 559 9.66 24.97 8.85
CA ALA A 559 10.39 25.89 9.70
C ALA A 559 11.30 25.17 10.71
N GLU A 560 10.74 24.19 11.43
CA GLU A 560 11.51 23.35 12.38
C GLU A 560 12.69 22.67 11.67
N PHE A 561 12.45 22.08 10.50
CA PHE A 561 13.51 21.44 9.73
C PHE A 561 14.59 22.40 9.24
N VAL A 562 14.20 23.61 8.81
CA VAL A 562 15.15 24.67 8.46
C VAL A 562 16.00 25.04 9.66
N GLN A 563 15.39 25.23 10.84
CA GLN A 563 16.13 25.59 12.06
C GLN A 563 17.05 24.47 12.55
N ASP A 564 16.60 23.21 12.51
CA ASP A 564 17.38 22.03 12.96
C ASP A 564 18.63 21.79 12.11
N GLU A 565 18.55 22.05 10.80
CA GLU A 565 19.62 21.72 9.86
C GLU A 565 20.60 22.88 9.59
N HIS A 566 20.19 24.13 9.82
CA HIS A 566 21.10 25.27 9.73
C HIS A 566 22.01 25.35 10.97
N ARG A 567 23.25 25.83 10.78
CA ARG A 567 24.11 26.27 11.87
C ARG A 567 23.67 27.63 12.41
N VAL A 568 23.07 28.45 11.54
CA VAL A 568 22.50 29.75 11.91
C VAL A 568 21.09 29.58 12.46
N VAL A 569 20.83 30.16 13.63
CA VAL A 569 19.52 30.14 14.27
C VAL A 569 18.76 31.42 13.92
N ALA A 570 17.45 31.29 13.68
CA ALA A 570 16.57 32.45 13.51
C ALA A 570 16.36 33.14 14.86
N ASP A 571 16.52 34.46 14.91
CA ASP A 571 16.15 35.27 16.08
C ASP A 571 14.63 35.27 16.28
N ARG A 572 13.87 35.15 15.18
CA ARG A 572 12.41 35.11 15.17
C ARG A 572 11.88 34.30 14.00
N VAL A 573 10.77 33.60 14.21
CA VAL A 573 10.03 32.88 13.16
C VAL A 573 8.63 33.49 13.04
N VAL A 574 8.18 33.74 11.81
CA VAL A 574 6.86 34.29 11.49
C VAL A 574 6.19 33.43 10.44
N TYR A 575 4.98 32.96 10.73
CA TYR A 575 4.16 32.17 9.81
C TYR A 575 3.06 33.05 9.21
N TRP A 576 2.92 33.02 7.89
CA TRP A 576 1.91 33.78 7.15
C TRP A 576 0.89 32.83 6.54
N THR A 577 -0.39 33.17 6.70
CA THR A 577 -1.52 32.48 6.08
C THR A 577 -2.61 33.49 5.74
N ASP A 578 -3.26 33.33 4.60
CA ASP A 578 -4.41 34.14 4.20
C ASP A 578 -5.74 33.55 4.70
N SER A 579 -5.72 32.31 5.19
CA SER A 579 -6.87 31.64 5.80
C SER A 579 -7.19 32.19 7.19
N THR A 580 -8.26 32.97 7.27
CA THR A 580 -8.79 33.45 8.55
C THR A 580 -9.31 32.31 9.42
N THR A 581 -9.89 31.27 8.81
CA THR A 581 -10.44 30.11 9.53
C THR A 581 -9.34 29.28 10.17
N ALA A 582 -8.27 28.96 9.43
CA ALA A 582 -7.16 28.21 9.98
C ALA A 582 -6.39 29.02 11.04
N LEU A 583 -6.24 30.34 10.84
CA LEU A 583 -5.63 31.22 11.84
C LEU A 583 -6.45 31.27 13.13
N HIS A 584 -7.77 31.38 13.02
CA HIS A 584 -8.67 31.36 14.17
C HIS A 584 -8.60 30.04 14.94
N TRP A 585 -8.51 28.90 14.25
CA TRP A 585 -8.31 27.59 14.90
C TRP A 585 -6.97 27.46 15.62
N ILE A 586 -5.91 28.07 15.09
CA ILE A 586 -4.58 28.06 15.73
C ILE A 586 -4.56 28.97 16.97
N GLN A 587 -5.32 30.06 16.96
CA GLN A 587 -5.36 31.04 18.05
C GLN A 587 -6.31 30.68 19.19
N ASN A 588 -7.27 29.77 18.97
CA ASN A 588 -8.28 29.41 19.97
C ASN A 588 -8.03 28.04 20.61
N ASP A 589 -7.98 28.04 21.94
CA ASP A 589 -7.75 26.83 22.74
C ASP A 589 -9.05 26.22 23.34
N THR A 590 -10.20 26.83 23.07
CA THR A 590 -11.46 26.55 23.80
C THR A 590 -12.49 25.72 23.03
N ALA A 591 -12.26 25.39 21.77
CA ALA A 591 -13.26 24.76 20.90
C ALA A 591 -13.12 23.23 20.80
N ARG A 592 -14.26 22.52 20.81
CA ARG A 592 -14.32 21.07 20.60
C ARG A 592 -14.21 20.75 19.11
N TYR A 593 -12.98 20.52 18.64
CA TYR A 593 -12.71 20.21 17.24
C TYR A 593 -12.93 18.73 16.88
N THR A 594 -13.20 18.46 15.60
CA THR A 594 -13.19 17.09 15.07
C THR A 594 -11.78 16.47 15.19
N PRO A 595 -11.64 15.13 15.26
CA PRO A 595 -10.33 14.48 15.42
C PRO A 595 -9.29 14.84 14.35
N TYR A 596 -9.73 15.14 13.12
CA TYR A 596 -8.82 15.56 12.03
C TYR A 596 -8.16 16.90 12.31
N VAL A 597 -8.96 17.86 12.80
CA VAL A 597 -8.55 19.23 13.12
C VAL A 597 -7.74 19.22 14.43
N ALA A 598 -8.24 18.55 15.48
CA ALA A 598 -7.58 18.46 16.78
C ALA A 598 -6.15 17.89 16.70
N HIS A 599 -5.93 16.80 15.94
CA HIS A 599 -4.59 16.20 15.82
C HIS A 599 -3.59 17.13 15.11
N ARG A 600 -4.04 17.93 14.13
CA ARG A 600 -3.15 18.86 13.40
C ARG A 600 -2.86 20.10 14.22
N LEU A 601 -3.85 20.63 14.91
CA LEU A 601 -3.68 21.73 15.85
C LEU A 601 -2.74 21.33 16.99
N GLY A 602 -2.88 20.11 17.55
CA GLY A 602 -1.95 19.60 18.55
C GLY A 602 -0.50 19.61 18.08
N GLU A 603 -0.23 19.12 16.86
CA GLU A 603 1.13 19.13 16.31
C GLU A 603 1.63 20.55 15.97
N ILE A 604 0.77 21.46 15.51
CA ILE A 604 1.12 22.87 15.29
C ILE A 604 1.47 23.55 16.62
N ALA A 605 0.71 23.28 17.67
CA ALA A 605 0.92 23.82 19.02
C ALA A 605 2.19 23.26 19.68
N GLU A 606 2.61 22.03 19.35
CA GLU A 606 3.91 21.48 19.79
C GLU A 606 5.11 22.18 19.14
N LYS A 607 4.94 22.81 17.97
CA LYS A 607 6.03 23.37 17.15
C LYS A 607 6.06 24.89 17.07
N THR A 608 4.95 25.55 17.33
CA THR A 608 4.76 26.99 17.13
C THR A 608 3.96 27.59 18.27
N SER A 609 4.07 28.91 18.45
CA SER A 609 3.19 29.66 19.35
C SER A 609 2.18 30.50 18.56
N PRO A 610 0.96 30.74 19.08
CA PRO A 610 -0.07 31.52 18.38
C PRO A 610 0.38 32.91 17.92
N GLU A 611 1.29 33.55 18.65
CA GLU A 611 1.81 34.90 18.37
C GLU A 611 2.74 34.95 17.15
N GLN A 612 3.28 33.79 16.75
CA GLN A 612 4.10 33.67 15.54
C GLN A 612 3.26 33.68 14.26
N TRP A 613 1.95 33.46 14.35
CA TRP A 613 1.06 33.37 13.19
C TRP A 613 0.44 34.73 12.85
N ARG A 614 0.56 35.12 11.57
CA ARG A 614 0.03 36.37 11.03
C ARG A 614 -0.84 36.14 9.81
N TRP A 615 -1.84 37.00 9.68
CA TRP A 615 -2.66 37.07 8.48
C TRP A 615 -1.94 37.84 7.37
N ILE A 616 -2.15 37.43 6.12
CA ILE A 616 -1.69 38.15 4.92
C ILE A 616 -2.80 38.18 3.86
N PRO A 617 -2.93 39.26 3.05
CA PRO A 617 -3.78 39.23 1.87
C PRO A 617 -3.30 38.18 0.86
N THR A 618 -4.23 37.42 0.27
CA THR A 618 -3.92 36.39 -0.74
C THR A 618 -3.04 36.91 -1.89
N ALA A 619 -3.23 38.16 -2.33
CA ALA A 619 -2.44 38.76 -3.42
C ALA A 619 -0.95 38.93 -3.07
N GLU A 620 -0.64 39.10 -1.78
CA GLU A 620 0.72 39.25 -1.26
C GLU A 620 1.33 37.90 -0.82
N ASN A 621 0.54 36.84 -0.72
CA ASN A 621 1.00 35.51 -0.38
C ASN A 621 1.82 34.89 -1.52
N VAL A 622 3.14 34.83 -1.36
CA VAL A 622 4.04 34.28 -2.39
C VAL A 622 3.86 32.78 -2.60
N ALA A 623 3.33 32.04 -1.61
CA ALA A 623 3.08 30.61 -1.72
C ALA A 623 1.99 30.27 -2.77
N ASP A 624 1.09 31.22 -3.09
CA ASP A 624 0.07 31.08 -4.14
C ASP A 624 0.67 30.73 -5.53
N GLN A 625 1.90 31.19 -5.79
CA GLN A 625 2.61 30.87 -7.03
C GLN A 625 2.95 29.38 -7.19
N ALA A 626 2.92 28.62 -6.09
CA ALA A 626 3.15 27.19 -6.05
C ALA A 626 1.89 26.38 -5.69
N THR A 627 0.71 27.01 -5.66
CA THR A 627 -0.60 26.33 -5.50
C THR A 627 -1.46 26.39 -6.77
N ARG A 628 -1.02 27.16 -7.77
CA ARG A 628 -1.66 27.30 -9.09
C ARG A 628 -0.75 26.77 -10.20
N MET A 629 -1.34 26.50 -11.35
CA MET A 629 -0.56 26.22 -12.56
C MET A 629 0.08 27.51 -13.05
N ASN A 630 1.41 27.49 -13.14
CA ASN A 630 2.19 28.60 -13.66
C ASN A 630 3.05 28.12 -14.84
N PHE A 631 2.98 28.88 -15.95
CA PHE A 631 3.74 28.67 -17.18
C PHE A 631 4.65 29.87 -17.49
N THR A 632 4.94 30.71 -16.51
CA THR A 632 5.85 31.85 -16.65
C THR A 632 7.23 31.48 -16.15
N THR A 633 8.24 31.86 -16.93
CA THR A 633 9.63 31.83 -16.50
C THR A 633 9.86 32.96 -15.52
N LYS A 634 10.55 32.66 -14.42
CA LYS A 634 10.89 33.64 -13.38
C LYS A 634 12.33 34.05 -13.52
N GLU A 635 12.58 35.34 -13.35
CA GLU A 635 13.93 35.89 -13.21
C GLU A 635 14.41 35.78 -11.76
N GLU A 636 15.71 35.97 -11.54
CA GLU A 636 16.32 35.95 -10.19
C GLU A 636 15.66 36.96 -9.23
N SER A 637 15.20 38.10 -9.75
CA SER A 637 14.59 39.20 -9.01
C SER A 637 13.13 38.95 -8.61
N ASP A 638 12.48 37.91 -9.14
CA ASP A 638 11.07 37.60 -8.88
C ASP A 638 10.80 37.41 -7.39
N LYS A 639 9.64 37.90 -6.92
CA LYS A 639 9.19 37.78 -5.51
C LYS A 639 9.18 36.34 -4.98
N TRP A 640 9.14 35.34 -5.84
CA TRP A 640 9.32 33.93 -5.45
C TRP A 640 10.69 33.68 -4.82
N PHE A 641 11.76 34.27 -5.34
CA PHE A 641 13.12 34.07 -4.83
C PHE A 641 13.52 35.13 -3.80
N THR A 642 12.99 36.35 -3.95
CA THR A 642 13.35 37.53 -3.16
C THR A 642 12.31 37.91 -2.11
N GLY A 643 11.21 37.16 -1.97
CA GLY A 643 10.12 37.43 -1.04
C GLY A 643 9.24 38.63 -1.45
N PRO A 644 8.11 38.84 -0.75
CA PRO A 644 7.22 39.95 -1.05
C PRO A 644 7.80 41.31 -0.61
N PRO A 645 7.44 42.42 -1.30
CA PRO A 645 8.03 43.75 -1.06
C PRO A 645 7.91 44.27 0.38
N PHE A 646 6.80 43.99 1.08
CA PHE A 646 6.59 44.50 2.43
C PHE A 646 7.63 43.97 3.45
N LEU A 647 8.30 42.84 3.18
CA LEU A 647 9.37 42.35 4.06
C LEU A 647 10.61 43.25 4.05
N TYR A 648 10.78 44.11 3.05
CA TYR A 648 11.84 45.11 3.01
C TYR A 648 11.48 46.38 3.80
N GLU A 649 10.23 46.50 4.23
CA GLU A 649 9.74 47.62 5.04
C GLU A 649 9.85 47.32 6.55
N HIS A 650 9.59 48.35 7.36
CA HIS A 650 9.48 48.20 8.81
C HIS A 650 8.24 47.38 9.18
N GLU A 651 8.30 46.65 10.30
CA GLU A 651 7.24 45.73 10.73
C GLU A 651 5.86 46.40 10.89
N ASP A 652 5.82 47.69 11.24
CA ASP A 652 4.57 48.46 11.38
C ASP A 652 3.80 48.62 10.07
N ARG A 653 4.47 48.45 8.93
CA ARG A 653 3.86 48.53 7.60
C ARG A 653 3.51 47.16 7.03
N TRP A 654 3.79 46.09 7.77
CA TRP A 654 3.39 44.75 7.33
C TRP A 654 1.87 44.61 7.35
N PRO A 655 1.30 43.71 6.54
CA PRO A 655 -0.13 43.48 6.53
C PRO A 655 -0.66 43.12 7.92
N HIS A 656 -1.72 43.81 8.33
CA HIS A 656 -2.46 43.54 9.55
C HIS A 656 -3.94 43.39 9.21
N ARG A 657 -4.63 42.55 9.98
CA ARG A 657 -6.06 42.29 9.80
C ARG A 657 -6.85 43.53 10.22
N GLN A 658 -7.74 44.02 9.36
CA GLN A 658 -8.82 44.92 9.79
C GLN A 658 -9.89 44.06 10.49
N GLU A 659 -10.31 44.43 11.70
CA GLU A 659 -11.29 43.68 12.49
C GLU A 659 -12.67 43.66 11.80
N GLU A 660 -12.90 42.69 10.92
CA GLU A 660 -14.24 42.29 10.51
C GLU A 660 -14.70 41.10 11.35
N LYS A 661 -15.90 41.23 11.95
CA LYS A 661 -16.59 40.15 12.68
C LYS A 661 -16.75 38.94 11.73
N ALA A 662 -16.00 37.87 11.99
CA ALA A 662 -16.09 36.65 11.21
C ALA A 662 -17.47 36.01 11.39
N GLY A 663 -18.06 35.55 10.28
CA GLY A 663 -19.31 34.79 10.27
C GLY A 663 -19.14 33.39 10.82
N ASP A 664 -20.23 32.88 11.41
CA ASP A 664 -20.37 31.60 12.11
C ASP A 664 -20.24 30.36 11.19
N ASP A 665 -19.05 30.12 10.62
CA ASP A 665 -18.71 28.81 10.01
C ASP A 665 -18.00 27.92 11.06
N GLU A 666 -18.71 27.58 12.13
CA GLU A 666 -18.19 26.71 13.20
C GLU A 666 -18.59 25.25 12.95
N GLU A 667 -17.63 24.37 12.58
CA GLU A 667 -17.74 22.89 12.73
C GLU A 667 -17.74 22.53 14.24
N LEU A 668 -18.72 23.01 15.01
CA LEU A 668 -18.95 22.67 16.42
C LEU A 668 -20.14 21.72 16.58
N GLU A 669 -20.19 20.98 17.68
CA GLU A 669 -21.32 20.12 18.05
C GLU A 669 -22.53 20.97 18.53
N GLU A 670 -23.62 21.05 17.75
CA GLU A 670 -24.81 21.88 18.07
C GLU A 670 -25.68 21.35 19.24
N ILE A 671 -26.09 22.28 20.13
CA ILE A 671 -27.27 22.17 21.01
C ILE A 671 -28.14 23.41 20.80
N VAL A 672 -29.40 23.27 20.39
CA VAL A 672 -30.30 24.39 20.05
C VAL A 672 -31.48 24.47 21.02
N ALA A 673 -31.74 25.66 21.57
CA ALA A 673 -33.00 26.05 22.20
C ALA A 673 -33.45 27.38 21.57
N HIS A 674 -34.72 27.49 21.15
CA HIS A 674 -35.28 28.70 20.55
C HIS A 674 -36.66 29.05 21.09
N GLN A 675 -36.87 30.35 21.29
CA GLN A 675 -38.15 31.02 21.46
C GLN A 675 -38.28 32.08 20.35
N SER A 676 -39.44 32.21 19.71
CA SER A 676 -39.77 33.36 18.87
C SER A 676 -41.28 33.54 18.69
N ASP A 677 -41.69 34.81 18.69
CA ASP A 677 -43.06 35.31 18.64
C ASP A 677 -43.61 35.45 17.21
N THR A 678 -44.95 35.49 17.11
CA THR A 678 -45.81 35.16 15.96
C THR A 678 -45.94 36.16 14.79
N GLN A 679 -46.23 35.61 13.59
CA GLN A 679 -47.21 36.19 12.64
C GLN A 679 -48.23 35.13 12.20
N GLU A 680 -49.49 35.55 12.12
CA GLU A 680 -50.68 34.72 11.84
C GLU A 680 -50.64 34.06 10.45
N ALA A 681 -50.27 32.78 10.40
CA ALA A 681 -50.65 31.86 9.33
C ALA A 681 -51.71 30.89 9.87
N PRO A 682 -52.70 30.44 9.07
CA PRO A 682 -53.75 29.54 9.53
C PRO A 682 -53.11 28.30 10.16
N HIS A 683 -53.44 28.03 11.42
CA HIS A 683 -52.87 26.96 12.25
C HIS A 683 -53.17 25.57 11.67
N LEU A 684 -52.50 25.23 10.58
CA LEU A 684 -52.42 23.86 10.10
C LEU A 684 -51.67 23.05 11.16
N PRO A 685 -52.15 21.85 11.49
CA PRO A 685 -51.50 21.04 12.50
C PRO A 685 -50.10 20.67 12.01
N ASP A 686 -49.10 20.77 12.90
CA ASP A 686 -47.72 20.47 12.57
C ASP A 686 -47.59 19.12 11.84
N ILE A 687 -47.08 19.19 10.61
CA ILE A 687 -47.01 18.07 9.69
C ILE A 687 -46.04 16.99 10.16
N GLU A 688 -45.03 17.34 10.97
CA GLU A 688 -44.07 16.38 11.50
C GLU A 688 -44.71 15.38 12.47
N ARG A 689 -45.86 15.74 13.07
CA ARG A 689 -46.63 14.87 13.98
C ARG A 689 -47.38 13.75 13.29
N PHE A 690 -47.43 13.71 11.95
CA PHE A 690 -48.22 12.74 11.20
C PHE A 690 -47.35 11.76 10.42
N SER A 691 -47.57 10.48 10.66
CA SER A 691 -46.89 9.38 9.98
C SER A 691 -47.60 8.85 8.73
N ALA A 692 -48.80 9.36 8.42
CA ALA A 692 -49.58 8.90 7.26
C ALA A 692 -50.43 10.03 6.66
N TYR A 693 -50.48 10.07 5.32
CA TYR A 693 -51.24 11.06 4.55
C TYR A 693 -52.72 11.13 4.95
N GLU A 694 -53.40 9.99 5.02
CA GLU A 694 -54.83 9.93 5.37
C GLU A 694 -55.12 10.47 6.78
N LYS A 695 -54.20 10.27 7.73
CA LYS A 695 -54.36 10.76 9.10
C LYS A 695 -54.25 12.29 9.15
N LEU A 696 -53.30 12.86 8.42
CA LEU A 696 -53.12 14.31 8.31
C LEU A 696 -54.37 14.98 7.72
N ILE A 697 -54.87 14.46 6.60
CA ILE A 697 -56.06 15.01 5.93
C ILE A 697 -57.29 14.88 6.83
N ARG A 698 -57.52 13.72 7.47
CA ARG A 698 -58.67 13.52 8.35
C ARG A 698 -58.60 14.37 9.61
N ALA A 699 -57.44 14.53 10.23
CA ALA A 699 -57.28 15.39 11.40
C ALA A 699 -57.62 16.85 11.06
N THR A 700 -57.07 17.35 9.95
CA THR A 700 -57.35 18.70 9.46
C THR A 700 -58.83 18.87 9.07
N ALA A 701 -59.42 17.87 8.44
CA ALA A 701 -60.84 17.90 8.08
C ALA A 701 -61.75 17.89 9.32
N ARG A 702 -61.37 17.21 10.41
CA ARG A 702 -62.09 17.26 11.69
C ARG A 702 -61.95 18.61 12.38
N VAL A 703 -60.80 19.27 12.29
CA VAL A 703 -60.63 20.65 12.79
C VAL A 703 -61.53 21.60 11.99
N LEU A 704 -61.55 21.50 10.66
CA LEU A 704 -62.47 22.28 9.83
C LEU A 704 -63.93 22.01 10.17
N GLN A 705 -64.30 20.74 10.36
CA GLN A 705 -65.64 20.35 10.78
C GLN A 705 -65.99 20.98 12.12
N PHE A 706 -65.08 20.96 13.10
CA PHE A 706 -65.31 21.58 14.39
C PHE A 706 -65.52 23.10 14.25
N LEU A 707 -64.72 23.78 13.44
CA LEU A 707 -64.89 25.21 13.17
C LEU A 707 -66.24 25.53 12.52
N ASP A 708 -66.67 24.72 11.55
CA ASP A 708 -67.96 24.91 10.88
C ASP A 708 -69.12 24.50 11.81
N ALA A 709 -68.96 23.51 12.68
CA ALA A 709 -69.95 23.12 13.70
C ALA A 709 -70.09 24.19 14.80
N ALA A 710 -68.99 24.77 15.27
CA ALA A 710 -68.99 25.88 16.23
C ALA A 710 -69.65 27.14 15.64
N ARG A 711 -69.64 27.28 14.31
CA ARG A 711 -70.36 28.33 13.57
C ARG A 711 -71.80 27.94 13.20
N GLY A 712 -72.28 26.78 13.66
CA GLY A 712 -73.62 26.25 13.39
C GLY A 712 -73.86 25.71 11.96
N ARG A 713 -72.81 25.60 11.13
CA ARG A 713 -72.88 25.28 9.70
C ARG A 713 -72.69 23.80 9.37
N ALA A 714 -72.25 22.97 10.32
CA ALA A 714 -72.05 21.54 10.10
C ALA A 714 -72.46 20.70 11.31
N ARG A 715 -73.10 19.55 11.06
CA ARG A 715 -73.45 18.56 12.11
C ARG A 715 -72.54 17.32 12.13
N GLY A 716 -71.68 17.15 11.12
CA GLY A 716 -70.83 15.95 10.97
C GLY A 716 -69.75 16.13 9.91
N LEU A 717 -68.78 15.21 9.87
CA LEU A 717 -67.71 15.22 8.87
C LEU A 717 -68.29 14.88 7.49
N THR A 718 -68.21 15.81 6.55
CA THR A 718 -68.66 15.62 5.17
C THR A 718 -67.47 15.52 4.21
N LEU A 719 -67.71 14.97 3.01
CA LEU A 719 -66.71 14.88 1.95
C LEU A 719 -66.12 16.26 1.59
N GLN A 720 -66.92 17.32 1.69
CA GLN A 720 -66.47 18.69 1.45
C GLN A 720 -65.37 19.13 2.43
N HIS A 721 -65.43 18.71 3.71
CA HIS A 721 -64.36 19.00 4.68
C HIS A 721 -63.05 18.29 4.34
N ILE A 722 -63.12 17.06 3.84
CA ILE A 722 -61.94 16.28 3.41
C ILE A 722 -61.31 16.91 2.17
N GLN A 723 -62.12 17.29 1.18
CA GLN A 723 -61.66 17.96 -0.03
C GLN A 723 -61.06 19.34 0.29
N LYS A 724 -61.65 20.09 1.23
CA LYS A 724 -61.12 21.37 1.71
C LYS A 724 -59.80 21.18 2.45
N ALA A 725 -59.68 20.17 3.31
CA ALA A 725 -58.44 19.83 3.99
C ALA A 725 -57.31 19.45 3.03
N GLU A 726 -57.59 18.61 2.03
CA GLU A 726 -56.63 18.26 0.98
C GLU A 726 -56.19 19.50 0.19
N ARG A 727 -57.14 20.37 -0.17
CA ARG A 727 -56.84 21.63 -0.87
C ARG A 727 -55.95 22.57 -0.03
N MET A 728 -56.26 22.77 1.26
CA MET A 728 -55.46 23.65 2.12
C MET A 728 -54.02 23.16 2.25
N TRP A 729 -53.80 21.86 2.41
CA TRP A 729 -52.44 21.32 2.50
C TRP A 729 -51.66 21.41 1.19
N ILE A 730 -52.34 21.26 0.05
CA ILE A 730 -51.74 21.50 -1.27
C ILE A 730 -51.34 22.98 -1.39
N GLN A 731 -52.24 23.91 -1.07
CA GLN A 731 -51.97 25.35 -1.14
C GLN A 731 -50.83 25.76 -0.20
N HIS A 732 -50.82 25.25 1.03
CA HIS A 732 -49.78 25.53 2.00
C HIS A 732 -48.42 24.97 1.54
N SER A 733 -48.38 23.72 1.09
CA SER A 733 -47.19 23.11 0.49
C SER A 733 -46.66 23.94 -0.70
N GLN A 734 -47.56 24.48 -1.52
CA GLN A 734 -47.20 25.32 -2.66
C GLN A 734 -46.70 26.69 -2.22
N GLN A 735 -47.34 27.30 -1.23
CA GLN A 735 -46.94 28.59 -0.69
C GLN A 735 -45.54 28.51 -0.07
N GLU A 736 -45.23 27.49 0.73
CA GLU A 736 -43.90 27.32 1.31
C GLU A 736 -42.83 27.01 0.24
N SER A 737 -43.18 26.21 -0.77
CA SER A 737 -42.22 25.78 -1.79
C SER A 737 -42.01 26.78 -2.93
N PHE A 738 -43.01 27.63 -3.22
CA PHE A 738 -43.07 28.46 -4.42
C PHE A 738 -43.64 29.87 -4.14
N ALA A 739 -43.44 30.42 -2.93
CA ALA A 739 -44.00 31.70 -2.47
C ALA A 739 -43.81 32.85 -3.48
N GLU A 740 -42.58 33.02 -3.99
CA GLU A 740 -42.26 34.11 -4.92
C GLU A 740 -42.99 33.95 -6.27
N ASP A 741 -43.04 32.73 -6.79
CA ASP A 741 -43.70 32.42 -8.06
C ASP A 741 -45.21 32.65 -7.95
N ILE A 742 -45.84 32.23 -6.84
CA ILE A 742 -47.27 32.44 -6.58
C ILE A 742 -47.59 33.94 -6.44
N SER A 743 -46.78 34.70 -5.70
CA SER A 743 -46.98 36.14 -5.53
C SER A 743 -46.91 36.90 -6.85
N ARG A 744 -46.01 36.50 -7.77
CA ARG A 744 -45.91 37.10 -9.10
C ARG A 744 -47.10 36.76 -9.99
N LEU A 745 -47.53 35.50 -9.99
CA LEU A 745 -48.71 35.05 -10.76
C LEU A 745 -50.00 35.73 -10.29
N GLN A 746 -50.18 35.92 -8.97
CA GLN A 746 -51.33 36.67 -8.42
C GLN A 746 -51.36 38.14 -8.86
N ARG A 747 -50.18 38.76 -9.04
CA ARG A 747 -50.04 40.15 -9.51
C ARG A 747 -50.06 40.27 -11.06
N GLY A 748 -50.35 39.18 -11.78
CA GLY A 748 -50.37 39.15 -13.24
C GLY A 748 -49.00 39.35 -13.91
N LYS A 749 -47.90 39.15 -13.18
CA LYS A 749 -46.53 39.33 -13.68
C LYS A 749 -45.94 38.00 -14.16
N ASN A 750 -45.11 38.04 -15.20
CA ASN A 750 -44.37 36.88 -15.68
C ASN A 750 -43.36 36.35 -14.64
N LEU A 751 -43.14 35.03 -14.64
CA LEU A 751 -42.15 34.38 -13.77
C LEU A 751 -40.70 34.76 -14.12
N THR A 752 -39.82 34.70 -13.12
CA THR A 752 -38.39 34.99 -13.29
C THR A 752 -37.72 33.97 -14.21
N THR A 753 -36.64 34.39 -14.88
CA THR A 753 -35.90 33.54 -15.81
C THR A 753 -35.32 32.27 -15.16
N GLY A 754 -35.05 32.31 -13.85
CA GLY A 754 -34.52 31.18 -13.05
C GLY A 754 -35.56 30.30 -12.34
N SER A 755 -36.86 30.60 -12.44
CA SER A 755 -37.88 29.77 -11.78
C SER A 755 -37.93 28.37 -12.37
N ALA A 756 -37.90 27.35 -11.50
CA ALA A 756 -38.06 25.95 -11.88
C ALA A 756 -39.42 25.67 -12.54
N LEU A 757 -40.41 26.53 -12.28
CA LEU A 757 -41.77 26.41 -12.80
C LEU A 757 -41.95 27.08 -14.16
N ARG A 758 -41.04 27.96 -14.59
CA ARG A 758 -41.14 28.72 -15.84
C ARG A 758 -41.37 27.84 -17.08
N LYS A 759 -40.77 26.64 -17.11
CA LYS A 759 -40.90 25.69 -18.24
C LYS A 759 -42.27 24.99 -18.29
N LEU A 760 -43.07 25.08 -17.23
CA LEU A 760 -44.34 24.39 -17.08
C LEU A 760 -45.56 25.28 -17.36
N ASP A 761 -45.32 26.54 -17.78
CA ASP A 761 -46.35 27.57 -18.00
C ASP A 761 -47.42 27.56 -16.89
N PRO A 762 -47.02 27.84 -15.63
CA PRO A 762 -47.86 27.54 -14.48
C PRO A 762 -48.98 28.56 -14.35
N ILE A 763 -50.16 28.06 -14.03
CA ILE A 763 -51.37 28.86 -13.82
C ILE A 763 -51.90 28.67 -12.40
N LEU A 764 -52.48 29.74 -11.86
CA LEU A 764 -53.16 29.70 -10.59
C LEU A 764 -54.67 29.59 -10.86
N GLU A 765 -55.25 28.44 -10.50
CA GLU A 765 -56.67 28.15 -10.67
C GLU A 765 -57.25 27.77 -9.30
N ASP A 766 -58.27 28.49 -8.84
CA ASP A 766 -58.84 28.36 -7.48
C ASP A 766 -57.80 28.41 -6.34
N GLY A 767 -56.74 29.21 -6.53
CA GLY A 767 -55.64 29.36 -5.59
C GLY A 767 -54.68 28.17 -5.54
N VAL A 768 -54.77 27.20 -6.45
CA VAL A 768 -53.86 26.05 -6.56
C VAL A 768 -53.01 26.19 -7.81
N LEU A 769 -51.70 25.98 -7.67
CA LEU A 769 -50.74 26.06 -8.76
C LEU A 769 -50.80 24.79 -9.64
N ARG A 770 -51.13 24.94 -10.92
CA ARG A 770 -51.24 23.86 -11.91
C ARG A 770 -50.32 24.11 -13.10
N ALA A 771 -49.81 23.06 -13.71
CA ALA A 771 -49.02 23.17 -14.94
C ALA A 771 -49.97 23.22 -16.15
N ARG A 772 -49.82 24.21 -17.04
CA ARG A 772 -50.59 24.26 -18.28
C ARG A 772 -49.92 23.37 -19.34
N GLY A 773 -50.67 22.37 -19.81
CA GLY A 773 -50.19 21.42 -20.81
C GLY A 773 -50.59 21.78 -22.24
N ARG A 774 -49.88 21.21 -23.23
CA ARG A 774 -50.26 21.28 -24.66
C ARG A 774 -51.42 20.33 -25.03
N ILE A 775 -51.98 19.63 -24.06
CA ILE A 775 -52.97 18.57 -24.23
C ILE A 775 -54.38 18.99 -23.82
N ASP A 776 -54.64 20.29 -23.66
CA ASP A 776 -55.96 20.81 -23.27
C ASP A 776 -57.08 20.39 -24.24
N ALA A 777 -56.74 20.19 -25.52
CA ALA A 777 -57.65 19.72 -26.58
C ALA A 777 -57.98 18.21 -26.53
N ALA A 778 -57.27 17.41 -25.72
CA ALA A 778 -57.52 15.96 -25.64
C ALA A 778 -58.80 15.66 -24.84
N ASP A 779 -59.58 14.65 -25.22
CA ASP A 779 -60.80 14.25 -24.50
C ASP A 779 -60.46 13.30 -23.32
N VAL A 780 -59.83 13.86 -22.28
CA VAL A 780 -59.40 13.16 -21.05
C VAL A 780 -59.77 13.97 -19.81
N ASP A 781 -59.75 13.35 -18.63
CA ASP A 781 -60.15 14.00 -17.38
C ASP A 781 -59.38 15.33 -17.13
N GLY A 782 -60.09 16.33 -16.63
CA GLY A 782 -59.56 17.69 -16.47
C GLY A 782 -58.34 17.78 -15.56
N GLN A 783 -58.21 16.87 -14.58
CA GLN A 783 -57.04 16.82 -13.69
C GLN A 783 -55.77 16.33 -14.40
N MET A 784 -55.92 15.50 -15.45
CA MET A 784 -54.81 14.99 -16.25
C MET A 784 -54.36 15.98 -17.31
N LYS A 785 -55.28 16.82 -17.82
CA LYS A 785 -54.94 17.94 -18.72
C LYS A 785 -54.04 18.97 -18.04
N ARG A 786 -54.32 19.27 -16.77
CA ARG A 786 -53.67 20.33 -15.98
C ARG A 786 -53.28 19.83 -14.58
N PRO A 787 -52.19 19.06 -14.44
CA PRO A 787 -51.80 18.45 -13.17
C PRO A 787 -51.34 19.48 -12.13
N ILE A 788 -51.54 19.15 -10.85
CA ILE A 788 -51.17 20.02 -9.71
C ILE A 788 -49.65 19.99 -9.50
N THR A 789 -49.03 21.15 -9.38
CA THR A 789 -47.56 21.25 -9.27
C THR A 789 -47.11 21.24 -7.80
N LEU A 790 -46.17 20.36 -7.44
CA LEU A 790 -45.71 20.15 -6.06
C LEU A 790 -44.19 19.96 -5.98
N ASN A 791 -43.58 20.24 -4.82
CA ASN A 791 -42.14 20.04 -4.59
C ASN A 791 -41.88 18.74 -3.83
N GLY A 792 -41.13 17.80 -4.42
CA GLY A 792 -40.82 16.50 -3.81
C GLY A 792 -40.00 16.52 -2.51
N ARG A 793 -39.44 17.69 -2.12
CA ARG A 793 -38.73 17.85 -0.83
C ARG A 793 -39.67 18.07 0.35
N HIS A 794 -40.85 18.62 0.11
CA HIS A 794 -41.80 19.03 1.15
C HIS A 794 -42.39 17.81 1.88
N GLN A 795 -42.59 17.92 3.20
CA GLN A 795 -43.03 16.80 4.06
C GLN A 795 -44.40 16.25 3.66
N PHE A 796 -45.34 17.13 3.29
CA PHE A 796 -46.65 16.73 2.75
C PHE A 796 -46.53 15.82 1.53
N VAL A 797 -45.62 16.14 0.62
CA VAL A 797 -45.40 15.38 -0.60
C VAL A 797 -44.73 14.04 -0.31
N LYS A 798 -43.87 13.96 0.72
CA LYS A 798 -43.30 12.67 1.19
C LYS A 798 -44.40 11.73 1.69
N LEU A 799 -45.34 12.22 2.50
CA LEU A 799 -46.48 11.42 2.97
C LEU A 799 -47.38 10.97 1.81
N LEU A 800 -47.62 11.85 0.83
CA LEU A 800 -48.37 11.52 -0.39
C LEU A 800 -47.67 10.44 -1.22
N VAL A 801 -46.35 10.54 -1.40
CA VAL A 801 -45.55 9.55 -2.12
C VAL A 801 -45.51 8.21 -1.39
N GLU A 802 -45.45 8.22 -0.06
CA GLU A 802 -45.50 7.00 0.75
C GLU A 802 -46.84 6.27 0.63
N LYS A 803 -47.97 7.02 0.60
CA LYS A 803 -49.29 6.47 0.29
C LYS A 803 -49.31 5.79 -1.10
N ALA A 804 -48.84 6.48 -2.14
CA ALA A 804 -48.80 5.92 -3.49
C ALA A 804 -47.85 4.71 -3.61
N HIS A 805 -46.72 4.71 -2.88
CA HIS A 805 -45.81 3.57 -2.82
C HIS A 805 -46.48 2.31 -2.22
N GLN A 806 -47.33 2.50 -1.22
CA GLN A 806 -48.10 1.42 -0.59
C GLN A 806 -49.23 0.92 -1.52
N GLU A 807 -49.97 1.83 -2.17
CA GLU A 807 -51.03 1.49 -3.14
C GLU A 807 -50.49 0.72 -4.35
N ALA A 808 -49.30 1.09 -4.84
CA ALA A 808 -48.61 0.35 -5.90
C ALA A 808 -48.01 -1.00 -5.44
N SER A 809 -48.34 -1.48 -4.23
CA SER A 809 -47.89 -2.77 -3.69
C SER A 809 -46.36 -2.94 -3.64
N HIS A 810 -45.61 -1.86 -3.41
CA HIS A 810 -44.13 -1.84 -3.43
C HIS A 810 -43.53 -2.35 -4.74
N ALA A 811 -44.24 -2.15 -5.85
CA ALA A 811 -43.76 -2.42 -7.19
C ALA A 811 -42.54 -1.57 -7.55
N ASN A 812 -41.98 -1.81 -8.73
CA ASN A 812 -40.83 -1.05 -9.21
C ASN A 812 -41.10 0.47 -9.12
N ARG A 813 -40.07 1.22 -8.75
CA ARG A 813 -40.07 2.68 -8.57
C ARG A 813 -40.78 3.42 -9.71
N GLU A 814 -40.62 2.96 -10.96
CA GLU A 814 -41.21 3.60 -12.14
C GLU A 814 -42.74 3.48 -12.21
N ARG A 815 -43.36 2.46 -11.59
CA ARG A 815 -44.83 2.35 -11.53
C ARG A 815 -45.43 3.44 -10.63
N VAL A 816 -44.88 3.60 -9.43
CA VAL A 816 -45.27 4.66 -8.47
C VAL A 816 -45.11 6.04 -9.10
N VAL A 817 -44.05 6.23 -9.89
CA VAL A 817 -43.80 7.47 -10.63
C VAL A 817 -44.87 7.73 -11.68
N ASN A 818 -45.33 6.70 -12.41
CA ASN A 818 -46.37 6.84 -13.43
C ASN A 818 -47.74 7.11 -12.83
N ASP A 819 -48.11 6.42 -11.75
CA ASP A 819 -49.40 6.60 -11.08
C ASP A 819 -49.54 8.05 -10.53
N LEU A 820 -48.48 8.59 -9.91
CA LEU A 820 -48.48 9.97 -9.40
C LEU A 820 -48.52 11.04 -10.51
N ARG A 821 -47.97 10.75 -11.70
CA ARG A 821 -47.96 11.68 -12.84
C ARG A 821 -49.33 11.94 -13.47
N THR A 822 -50.29 11.06 -13.24
CA THR A 822 -51.67 11.22 -13.75
C THR A 822 -52.37 12.44 -13.15
N ARG A 823 -52.06 12.78 -11.89
CA ARG A 823 -52.72 13.86 -11.13
C ARG A 823 -51.76 14.97 -10.67
N TYR A 824 -50.47 14.67 -10.52
CA TYR A 824 -49.49 15.60 -9.96
C TYR A 824 -48.23 15.75 -10.83
N HIS A 825 -47.75 16.99 -10.96
CA HIS A 825 -46.44 17.31 -11.48
C HIS A 825 -45.48 17.59 -10.31
N ILE A 826 -44.86 16.53 -9.76
CA ILE A 826 -43.96 16.63 -8.60
C ILE A 826 -42.51 16.85 -9.07
N LEU A 827 -41.90 17.96 -8.67
CA LEU A 827 -40.48 18.21 -8.90
C LEU A 827 -39.63 17.16 -8.15
N ARG A 828 -38.66 16.56 -8.85
CA ARG A 828 -37.76 15.51 -8.31
C ARG A 828 -38.46 14.24 -7.83
N LEU A 829 -39.68 13.96 -8.31
CA LEU A 829 -40.51 12.79 -7.94
C LEU A 829 -39.73 11.49 -7.74
N ARG A 830 -38.87 11.11 -8.70
CA ARG A 830 -38.09 9.88 -8.62
C ARG A 830 -37.27 9.80 -7.33
N LEU A 831 -36.58 10.87 -6.92
CA LEU A 831 -35.73 10.89 -5.73
C LEU A 831 -36.56 10.64 -4.47
N THR A 832 -37.69 11.33 -4.33
CA THR A 832 -38.62 11.17 -3.20
C THR A 832 -39.14 9.73 -3.09
N VAL A 833 -39.50 9.09 -4.21
CA VAL A 833 -39.93 7.67 -4.22
C VAL A 833 -38.82 6.74 -3.71
N ARG A 834 -37.54 7.04 -4.02
CA ARG A 834 -36.39 6.22 -3.56
C ARG A 834 -36.20 6.30 -2.04
N GLU A 835 -36.47 7.46 -1.45
CA GLU A 835 -36.39 7.65 0.00
C GLU A 835 -37.50 6.89 0.72
N ALA A 836 -38.73 6.95 0.20
CA ALA A 836 -39.87 6.18 0.72
C ALA A 836 -39.58 4.66 0.70
N GLU A 837 -38.96 4.15 -0.38
CA GLU A 837 -38.55 2.74 -0.49
C GLU A 837 -37.52 2.33 0.59
N ARG A 838 -36.62 3.22 1.02
CA ARG A 838 -35.62 2.90 2.06
C ARG A 838 -36.23 2.81 3.46
N ARG A 839 -37.22 3.66 3.74
CA ARG A 839 -37.91 3.69 5.04
C ARG A 839 -38.90 2.53 5.19
N CYS A 840 -39.50 2.12 4.09
CA CYS A 840 -40.47 1.03 4.04
C CYS A 840 -39.91 -0.31 4.58
N LEU A 841 -40.56 -0.87 5.62
CA LEU A 841 -40.19 -2.16 6.21
C LEU A 841 -40.21 -3.30 5.19
N ARG A 842 -41.25 -3.37 4.35
CA ARG A 842 -41.41 -4.42 3.32
C ARG A 842 -40.25 -4.40 2.32
N CYS A 843 -39.73 -3.22 2.01
CA CYS A 843 -38.53 -3.04 1.17
C CYS A 843 -37.22 -3.33 1.93
N ARG A 844 -37.13 -3.03 3.23
CA ARG A 844 -35.98 -3.36 4.10
C ARG A 844 -35.82 -4.86 4.30
N ILE A 845 -36.91 -5.58 4.54
CA ILE A 845 -36.92 -7.05 4.64
C ILE A 845 -36.37 -7.68 3.36
N ARG A 846 -36.74 -7.15 2.18
CA ARG A 846 -36.23 -7.61 0.87
C ARG A 846 -34.71 -7.39 0.71
N LYS A 847 -34.07 -6.52 1.51
CA LYS A 847 -32.66 -6.09 1.37
C LYS A 847 -31.71 -6.52 2.52
N ALA A 848 -32.14 -7.31 3.52
CA ALA A 848 -31.33 -7.71 4.71
C ALA A 848 -30.18 -8.72 4.45
N THR A 849 -29.03 -8.63 5.17
CA THR A 849 -27.80 -9.46 4.98
C THR A 849 -27.17 -9.99 6.31
N PRO A 850 -26.45 -11.15 6.30
CA PRO A 850 -25.81 -11.75 7.51
C PRO A 850 -24.55 -11.04 8.04
N ARG A 851 -24.23 -11.17 9.34
CA ARG A 851 -23.02 -10.61 10.01
C ARG A 851 -22.31 -11.64 10.93
N PRO A 852 -20.97 -11.75 10.96
CA PRO A 852 -20.23 -12.78 11.74
C PRO A 852 -19.95 -12.39 13.22
N ALA A 853 -19.83 -13.39 14.11
CA ALA A 853 -19.58 -13.23 15.57
C ALA A 853 -18.11 -13.49 15.99
N VAL A 854 -17.75 -13.10 17.22
CA VAL A 854 -16.42 -13.24 17.88
C VAL A 854 -15.97 -14.72 18.00
N THR A 855 -14.68 -15.02 17.82
CA THR A 855 -14.10 -16.39 17.90
C THR A 855 -14.10 -16.95 19.33
N GLY A 856 -14.46 -18.22 19.54
CA GLY A 856 -14.58 -18.86 20.87
C GLY A 856 -13.42 -19.75 21.28
N ASP A 857 -13.45 -20.28 22.50
CA ASP A 857 -12.42 -21.16 23.06
C ASP A 857 -12.27 -22.49 22.29
N LEU A 858 -11.09 -23.11 22.37
CA LEU A 858 -10.79 -24.36 21.69
C LEU A 858 -11.50 -25.55 22.37
N PRO A 859 -12.03 -26.53 21.60
CA PRO A 859 -12.69 -27.72 22.17
C PRO A 859 -11.70 -28.60 22.95
N PRO A 860 -12.15 -29.31 24.01
CA PRO A 860 -11.29 -30.16 24.84
C PRO A 860 -10.61 -31.28 24.04
N GLU A 861 -11.21 -31.71 22.93
CA GLU A 861 -10.62 -32.68 22.01
C GLU A 861 -9.30 -32.19 21.37
N ARG A 862 -9.04 -30.88 21.34
CA ARG A 862 -7.76 -30.27 20.93
C ARG A 862 -6.74 -30.14 22.06
N LEU A 863 -7.15 -30.34 23.32
CA LEU A 863 -6.36 -30.08 24.53
C LEU A 863 -5.97 -31.35 25.30
N GLY A 864 -6.28 -32.54 24.76
CA GLY A 864 -6.07 -33.83 25.44
C GLY A 864 -4.61 -34.27 25.52
N ALA A 865 -3.82 -33.67 26.41
CA ALA A 865 -2.46 -34.12 26.73
C ALA A 865 -2.45 -35.58 27.22
N PHE A 866 -1.36 -36.30 26.97
CA PHE A 866 -1.15 -37.72 27.33
C PHE A 866 -2.12 -38.71 26.66
N ALA A 867 -2.95 -38.25 25.72
CA ALA A 867 -3.82 -39.13 24.94
C ALA A 867 -3.11 -39.68 23.71
N ARG A 868 -3.34 -40.96 23.38
CA ARG A 868 -2.78 -41.59 22.19
C ARG A 868 -3.05 -40.76 20.91
N PRO A 869 -2.05 -40.53 20.02
CA PRO A 869 -2.30 -39.82 18.76
C PRO A 869 -3.45 -40.47 17.96
N PHE A 870 -4.24 -39.62 17.31
CA PHE A 870 -5.50 -39.98 16.61
C PHE A 870 -6.66 -40.43 17.51
N THR A 871 -6.56 -40.28 18.85
CA THR A 871 -7.73 -40.46 19.75
C THR A 871 -8.87 -39.52 19.38
N ASN A 872 -8.57 -38.25 19.11
CA ASN A 872 -9.52 -37.31 18.52
C ASN A 872 -9.04 -36.95 17.11
N THR A 873 -9.84 -37.28 16.10
CA THR A 873 -9.42 -37.23 14.69
C THR A 873 -10.40 -36.42 13.85
N GLY A 874 -9.90 -35.57 12.96
CA GLY A 874 -10.67 -35.01 11.84
C GLY A 874 -10.44 -35.82 10.56
N ILE A 875 -11.49 -36.03 9.76
CA ILE A 875 -11.42 -36.67 8.44
C ILE A 875 -11.94 -35.72 7.36
N ASP A 876 -11.20 -35.60 6.26
CA ASP A 876 -11.59 -34.81 5.10
C ASP A 876 -11.09 -35.46 3.80
N TYR A 877 -11.80 -35.19 2.70
CA TYR A 877 -11.47 -35.71 1.37
C TYR A 877 -11.00 -34.60 0.45
N PHE A 878 -9.89 -34.82 -0.25
CA PHE A 878 -9.45 -33.93 -1.33
C PHE A 878 -9.10 -34.71 -2.60
N GLY A 879 -9.31 -34.06 -3.74
CA GLY A 879 -9.22 -34.66 -5.07
C GLY A 879 -10.22 -34.01 -6.02
N PRO A 880 -10.45 -34.57 -7.22
CA PRO A 880 -9.90 -35.84 -7.70
C PRO A 880 -8.46 -35.70 -8.26
N LEU A 881 -7.63 -36.70 -7.99
CA LEU A 881 -6.34 -36.93 -8.66
C LEU A 881 -6.53 -37.96 -9.77
N THR A 882 -5.99 -37.70 -10.96
CA THR A 882 -6.04 -38.63 -12.09
C THR A 882 -4.86 -39.59 -12.01
N VAL A 883 -5.13 -40.89 -11.91
CA VAL A 883 -4.11 -41.95 -11.90
C VAL A 883 -4.20 -42.81 -13.16
N THR A 884 -3.07 -43.34 -13.59
CA THR A 884 -3.02 -44.28 -14.73
C THR A 884 -3.01 -45.72 -14.23
N ILE A 885 -4.03 -46.49 -14.65
CA ILE A 885 -4.16 -47.92 -14.37
C ILE A 885 -4.16 -48.65 -15.72
N GLY A 886 -3.03 -49.31 -16.03
CA GLY A 886 -2.81 -49.88 -17.35
C GLY A 886 -2.85 -48.80 -18.45
N ARG A 887 -3.82 -48.92 -19.37
CA ARG A 887 -4.06 -47.93 -20.45
C ARG A 887 -5.18 -46.92 -20.14
N ARG A 888 -5.80 -46.99 -18.95
CA ARG A 888 -6.97 -46.16 -18.57
C ARG A 888 -6.57 -45.11 -17.53
N HIS A 889 -7.29 -43.98 -17.55
CA HIS A 889 -7.17 -42.94 -16.54
C HIS A 889 -8.39 -42.98 -15.63
N GLU A 890 -8.17 -43.10 -14.32
CA GLU A 890 -9.23 -43.13 -13.32
C GLU A 890 -9.06 -42.02 -12.29
N LYS A 891 -10.18 -41.57 -11.71
CA LYS A 891 -10.16 -40.60 -10.62
C LYS A 891 -9.97 -41.32 -9.29
N ARG A 892 -9.09 -40.79 -8.46
CA ARG A 892 -8.89 -41.20 -7.07
C ARG A 892 -9.02 -39.98 -6.16
N TRP A 893 -9.45 -40.23 -4.93
CA TRP A 893 -9.51 -39.23 -3.87
C TRP A 893 -8.52 -39.61 -2.78
N VAL A 894 -8.15 -38.65 -1.94
CA VAL A 894 -7.28 -38.89 -0.79
C VAL A 894 -8.06 -38.56 0.48
N ALA A 895 -8.16 -39.53 1.37
CA ALA A 895 -8.60 -39.34 2.74
C ALA A 895 -7.45 -38.76 3.57
N LEU A 896 -7.66 -37.56 4.09
CA LEU A 896 -6.81 -36.93 5.07
C LEU A 896 -7.41 -37.15 6.45
N PHE A 897 -6.70 -37.89 7.29
CA PHE A 897 -6.99 -37.99 8.71
C PHE A 897 -6.02 -37.07 9.46
N THR A 898 -6.50 -36.28 10.40
CA THR A 898 -5.63 -35.47 11.26
C THR A 898 -5.94 -35.63 12.73
N CYS A 899 -4.92 -35.79 13.57
CA CYS A 899 -5.09 -35.74 15.01
C CYS A 899 -5.35 -34.30 15.47
N LEU A 900 -6.43 -34.08 16.22
CA LEU A 900 -6.81 -32.74 16.68
C LEU A 900 -5.90 -32.21 17.80
N THR A 901 -5.22 -33.10 18.51
CA THR A 901 -4.32 -32.79 19.63
C THR A 901 -2.88 -32.55 19.15
N THR A 902 -2.23 -33.55 18.56
CA THR A 902 -0.82 -33.46 18.11
C THR A 902 -0.68 -32.91 16.70
N ARG A 903 -1.80 -32.67 16.00
CA ARG A 903 -1.84 -32.17 14.61
C ARG A 903 -1.23 -33.13 13.59
N ALA A 904 -0.88 -34.36 13.97
CA ALA A 904 -0.38 -35.38 13.04
C ALA A 904 -1.37 -35.63 11.89
N VAL A 905 -0.86 -36.01 10.72
CA VAL A 905 -1.63 -36.33 9.52
C VAL A 905 -1.42 -37.79 9.15
N HIS A 906 -2.45 -38.43 8.60
CA HIS A 906 -2.38 -39.73 7.98
C HIS A 906 -3.14 -39.74 6.66
N LEU A 907 -2.51 -40.19 5.57
CA LEU A 907 -3.05 -40.09 4.21
C LEU A 907 -3.37 -41.47 3.63
N LYS A 908 -4.54 -41.61 3.01
CA LYS A 908 -4.95 -42.85 2.33
C LYS A 908 -5.65 -42.59 1.00
N ILE A 909 -5.33 -43.41 0.00
CA ILE A 909 -6.04 -43.43 -1.28
C ILE A 909 -7.44 -44.01 -1.09
N VAL A 910 -8.41 -43.31 -1.65
CA VAL A 910 -9.83 -43.63 -1.69
C VAL A 910 -10.24 -43.81 -3.15
N TYR A 911 -10.81 -44.98 -3.45
CA TYR A 911 -11.12 -45.39 -4.82
C TYR A 911 -12.43 -44.76 -5.33
N SER A 912 -13.38 -44.49 -4.44
CA SER A 912 -14.67 -43.86 -4.75
C SER A 912 -15.22 -43.06 -3.57
N LEU A 913 -16.14 -42.12 -3.81
CA LEU A 913 -16.84 -41.36 -2.77
C LEU A 913 -18.05 -42.13 -2.20
N THR A 914 -17.87 -43.41 -1.89
CA THR A 914 -18.91 -44.27 -1.28
C THR A 914 -18.67 -44.48 0.22
N ALA A 915 -19.69 -44.94 0.95
CA ALA A 915 -19.57 -45.31 2.35
C ALA A 915 -18.52 -46.43 2.55
N ASP A 916 -18.55 -47.49 1.74
CA ASP A 916 -17.61 -48.61 1.80
C ASP A 916 -16.15 -48.18 1.65
N SER A 917 -15.88 -47.26 0.70
CA SER A 917 -14.56 -46.70 0.47
C SER A 917 -14.10 -45.86 1.66
N ALA A 918 -15.01 -45.15 2.33
CA ALA A 918 -14.73 -44.40 3.56
C ALA A 918 -14.46 -45.30 4.77
N ILE A 919 -15.27 -46.35 4.95
CA ILE A 919 -15.06 -47.37 5.99
C ILE A 919 -13.72 -48.07 5.77
N SER A 920 -13.39 -48.44 4.54
CA SER A 920 -12.12 -49.08 4.19
C SER A 920 -10.92 -48.17 4.43
N ALA A 921 -11.03 -46.88 4.14
CA ALA A 921 -9.99 -45.89 4.48
C ALA A 921 -9.83 -45.75 6.01
N LEU A 922 -10.93 -45.66 6.75
CA LEU A 922 -10.92 -45.55 8.21
C LEU A 922 -10.34 -46.81 8.86
N ARG A 923 -10.72 -48.01 8.41
CA ARG A 923 -10.16 -49.28 8.92
C ARG A 923 -8.66 -49.37 8.67
N ARG A 924 -8.17 -48.93 7.50
CA ARG A 924 -6.73 -48.90 7.19
C ARG A 924 -5.98 -47.91 8.08
N MET A 925 -6.58 -46.77 8.39
CA MET A 925 -6.01 -45.83 9.36
C MET A 925 -6.01 -46.43 10.77
N ALA A 926 -7.15 -46.93 11.24
CA ALA A 926 -7.30 -47.49 12.57
C ALA A 926 -6.44 -48.74 12.81
N ALA A 927 -6.17 -49.54 11.78
CA ALA A 927 -5.26 -50.68 11.85
C ALA A 927 -3.80 -50.26 12.09
N ARG A 928 -3.38 -49.08 11.60
CA ARG A 928 -2.01 -48.56 11.77
C ARG A 928 -1.86 -47.61 12.95
N ARG A 929 -2.90 -46.80 13.20
CA ARG A 929 -2.89 -45.67 14.13
C ARG A 929 -3.96 -45.81 15.20
N GLY A 930 -4.52 -47.01 15.42
CA GLY A 930 -5.55 -47.32 16.42
C GLY A 930 -6.91 -46.65 16.18
N TRP A 931 -7.97 -47.17 16.80
CA TRP A 931 -9.31 -46.60 16.65
C TRP A 931 -9.45 -45.23 17.34
N PRO A 932 -10.00 -44.21 16.66
CA PRO A 932 -10.36 -42.94 17.28
C PRO A 932 -11.49 -43.10 18.30
N ARG A 933 -11.47 -42.29 19.36
CA ARG A 933 -12.60 -42.12 20.28
C ARG A 933 -13.61 -41.12 19.71
N VAL A 934 -13.13 -40.02 19.10
CA VAL A 934 -13.99 -38.99 18.49
C VAL A 934 -13.53 -38.72 17.06
N ILE A 935 -14.48 -38.70 16.12
CA ILE A 935 -14.25 -38.33 14.71
C ILE A 935 -15.01 -37.06 14.38
N TYR A 936 -14.33 -36.08 13.78
CA TYR A 936 -14.94 -34.89 13.19
C TYR A 936 -14.92 -34.98 11.67
N SER A 937 -16.06 -34.79 11.01
CA SER A 937 -16.14 -34.72 9.54
C SER A 937 -17.09 -33.62 9.07
N ASP A 938 -17.02 -33.32 7.77
CA ASP A 938 -18.09 -32.59 7.09
C ASP A 938 -19.35 -33.45 6.95
N ASN A 939 -20.44 -32.85 6.43
CA ASN A 939 -21.71 -33.54 6.22
C ASN A 939 -21.76 -34.30 4.87
N GLY A 940 -20.63 -34.80 4.37
CA GLY A 940 -20.61 -35.66 3.19
C GLY A 940 -21.51 -36.88 3.36
N THR A 941 -22.30 -37.21 2.33
CA THR A 941 -23.25 -38.34 2.35
C THR A 941 -22.54 -39.68 2.55
N ASN A 942 -21.32 -39.80 2.03
CA ASN A 942 -20.41 -40.93 2.26
C ASN A 942 -20.02 -41.10 3.75
N PHE A 943 -19.84 -40.01 4.51
CA PHE A 943 -19.51 -40.09 5.94
C PHE A 943 -20.75 -40.35 6.79
N HIS A 944 -21.90 -39.80 6.43
CA HIS A 944 -23.18 -40.17 7.05
C HIS A 944 -23.49 -41.65 6.85
N GLY A 945 -23.32 -42.16 5.62
CA GLY A 945 -23.44 -43.58 5.31
C GLY A 945 -22.47 -44.44 6.12
N ALA A 946 -21.18 -44.07 6.13
CA ALA A 946 -20.17 -44.78 6.92
C ALA A 946 -20.47 -44.80 8.42
N ASN A 947 -20.92 -43.68 9.01
CA ASN A 947 -21.31 -43.62 10.42
C ASN A 947 -22.54 -44.49 10.72
N THR A 948 -23.51 -44.51 9.81
CA THR A 948 -24.73 -45.34 9.95
C THR A 948 -24.38 -46.82 9.93
N GLU A 949 -23.53 -47.24 8.99
CA GLU A 949 -23.10 -48.62 8.84
C GLU A 949 -22.16 -49.07 9.98
N LEU A 950 -21.29 -48.18 10.46
CA LEU A 950 -20.49 -48.44 11.67
C LEU A 950 -21.38 -48.62 12.91
N ARG A 951 -22.40 -47.78 13.10
CA ARG A 951 -23.36 -47.94 14.20
C ARG A 951 -24.12 -49.26 14.09
N ARG A 952 -24.58 -49.60 12.89
CA ARG A 952 -25.27 -50.87 12.62
C ARG A 952 -24.38 -52.09 12.86
N ALA A 953 -23.13 -52.07 12.38
CA ALA A 953 -22.16 -53.14 12.63
C ALA A 953 -21.83 -53.28 14.13
N MET A 954 -21.80 -52.17 14.87
CA MET A 954 -21.63 -52.18 16.34
C MET A 954 -22.86 -52.75 17.06
N GLU A 955 -24.06 -52.54 16.52
CA GLU A 955 -25.33 -53.11 17.04
C GLU A 955 -25.47 -54.61 16.71
N GLU A 956 -25.02 -55.07 15.54
CA GLU A 956 -25.06 -56.49 15.12
C GLU A 956 -24.03 -57.37 15.85
N TRP A 957 -22.89 -56.81 16.30
CA TRP A 957 -21.88 -57.52 17.10
C TRP A 957 -22.25 -57.72 18.59
N ALA A 958 -23.44 -57.27 18.98
CA ALA A 958 -23.84 -57.09 20.38
C ALA A 958 -24.08 -58.34 21.27
N PRO A 959 -24.31 -59.58 20.78
CA PRO A 959 -24.58 -60.66 21.73
C PRO A 959 -23.33 -61.35 22.32
N GLN A 960 -22.18 -61.41 21.62
CA GLN A 960 -21.05 -62.28 22.03
C GLN A 960 -19.74 -61.54 22.38
N LEU A 961 -19.66 -60.23 22.18
CA LEU A 961 -18.44 -59.42 22.44
C LEU A 961 -18.75 -58.15 23.25
N LYS A 962 -19.61 -58.26 24.27
CA LYS A 962 -20.00 -57.12 25.13
C LYS A 962 -18.78 -56.36 25.69
N ASP A 963 -17.71 -57.04 26.09
CA ASP A 963 -16.52 -56.36 26.64
C ASP A 963 -15.58 -55.76 25.58
N TYR A 964 -15.50 -56.37 24.40
CA TYR A 964 -14.61 -55.91 23.33
C TYR A 964 -15.20 -54.73 22.53
N ALA A 965 -16.53 -54.71 22.35
CA ALA A 965 -17.25 -53.63 21.67
C ALA A 965 -17.47 -52.39 22.57
N LEU A 966 -17.55 -52.54 23.90
CA LEU A 966 -17.63 -51.42 24.85
C LEU A 966 -16.38 -50.53 24.82
N THR A 967 -15.21 -51.10 24.51
CA THR A 967 -13.91 -50.40 24.55
C THR A 967 -13.67 -49.47 23.34
N ARG A 968 -14.49 -49.57 22.27
CA ARG A 968 -14.28 -48.84 21.00
C ARG A 968 -15.48 -48.00 20.55
N ARG A 969 -16.19 -47.33 21.45
CA ARG A 969 -17.25 -46.38 21.06
C ARG A 969 -16.64 -45.17 20.35
N VAL A 970 -16.72 -45.17 19.02
CA VAL A 970 -16.34 -44.03 18.18
C VAL A 970 -17.51 -43.04 18.17
N ASP A 971 -17.32 -41.87 18.77
CA ASP A 971 -18.27 -40.76 18.72
C ASP A 971 -18.02 -39.91 17.46
N TRP A 972 -18.91 -40.02 16.48
CA TRP A 972 -18.82 -39.28 15.23
C TRP A 972 -19.60 -37.97 15.30
N LYS A 973 -18.88 -36.84 15.27
CA LYS A 973 -19.42 -35.48 15.34
C LYS A 973 -19.33 -34.80 13.97
N PHE A 974 -20.46 -34.38 13.44
CA PHE A 974 -20.53 -33.64 12.19
C PHE A 974 -20.45 -32.13 12.44
N ILE A 975 -19.60 -31.41 11.71
CA ILE A 975 -19.55 -29.94 11.77
C ILE A 975 -20.86 -29.34 11.23
N ALA A 976 -21.20 -28.11 11.62
CA ALA A 976 -22.43 -27.49 11.12
C ALA A 976 -22.34 -27.22 9.59
N PRO A 977 -23.39 -27.53 8.80
CA PRO A 977 -23.40 -27.22 7.37
C PRO A 977 -23.15 -25.73 7.10
N GLY A 978 -22.19 -25.41 6.23
CA GLY A 978 -21.82 -24.04 5.91
C GLY A 978 -20.95 -23.34 6.97
N ALA A 979 -20.29 -24.10 7.85
CA ALA A 979 -19.34 -23.62 8.84
C ALA A 979 -17.86 -24.07 8.58
N PRO A 980 -17.23 -23.84 7.41
CA PRO A 980 -15.83 -24.24 7.14
C PRO A 980 -14.78 -23.77 8.17
N ASN A 981 -15.05 -22.69 8.92
CA ASN A 981 -14.18 -22.23 10.01
C ASN A 981 -14.08 -23.23 11.18
N GLN A 982 -15.09 -24.07 11.41
CA GLN A 982 -15.03 -25.18 12.36
C GLN A 982 -14.10 -26.32 11.88
N GLY A 983 -13.77 -26.36 10.57
CA GLY A 983 -12.83 -27.29 9.95
C GLY A 983 -11.47 -26.68 9.55
N GLY A 984 -11.22 -25.40 9.86
CA GLY A 984 -10.00 -24.69 9.46
C GLY A 984 -8.70 -25.31 9.98
N ALA A 985 -8.80 -26.16 11.00
CA ALA A 985 -7.71 -26.95 11.54
C ALA A 985 -7.18 -28.00 10.54
N TRP A 986 -8.01 -28.64 9.70
CA TRP A 986 -7.55 -29.59 8.68
C TRP A 986 -7.49 -28.98 7.28
N GLU A 987 -8.25 -27.93 6.97
CA GLU A 987 -8.19 -27.25 5.66
C GLU A 987 -6.80 -26.68 5.33
N ARG A 988 -6.10 -26.13 6.34
CA ARG A 988 -4.69 -25.71 6.20
C ARG A 988 -3.74 -26.89 5.97
N LEU A 989 -4.04 -28.05 6.54
CA LEU A 989 -3.25 -29.26 6.35
C LEU A 989 -3.51 -29.86 4.96
N VAL A 990 -4.75 -29.83 4.46
CA VAL A 990 -5.08 -30.18 3.06
C VAL A 990 -4.26 -29.32 2.09
N ARG A 991 -4.15 -28.01 2.35
CA ARG A 991 -3.30 -27.12 1.54
C ARG A 991 -1.83 -27.54 1.61
N SER A 992 -1.32 -27.81 2.80
CA SER A 992 0.08 -28.25 3.00
C SER A 992 0.38 -29.57 2.28
N VAL A 993 -0.57 -30.51 2.29
CA VAL A 993 -0.49 -31.77 1.53
C VAL A 993 -0.49 -31.52 0.04
N LYS A 994 -1.37 -30.65 -0.48
CA LYS A 994 -1.36 -30.29 -1.91
C LYS A 994 -0.06 -29.62 -2.33
N THR A 995 0.50 -28.73 -1.51
CA THR A 995 1.80 -28.09 -1.79
C THR A 995 2.94 -29.10 -1.78
N ALA A 996 2.99 -30.03 -0.81
CA ALA A 996 3.98 -31.09 -0.78
C ALA A 996 3.86 -32.03 -2.00
N LEU A 997 2.63 -32.35 -2.40
CA LEU A 997 2.38 -33.14 -3.61
C LEU A 997 2.72 -32.37 -4.89
N GLU A 998 2.41 -31.08 -5.02
CA GLU A 998 2.78 -30.28 -6.19
C GLU A 998 4.31 -30.12 -6.35
N ALA A 999 5.03 -30.06 -5.23
CA ALA A 999 6.49 -29.99 -5.20
C ALA A 999 7.18 -31.31 -5.59
N THR A 1000 6.55 -32.46 -5.34
CA THR A 1000 7.15 -33.80 -5.54
C THR A 1000 6.56 -34.54 -6.75
N LEU A 1001 5.31 -34.28 -7.11
CA LEU A 1001 4.57 -34.93 -8.20
C LEU A 1001 4.68 -34.13 -9.51
N HIS A 1002 5.74 -34.37 -10.28
CA HIS A 1002 5.94 -33.73 -11.59
C HIS A 1002 5.19 -34.41 -12.75
N GLN A 1003 4.63 -35.61 -12.53
CA GLN A 1003 3.88 -36.36 -13.53
C GLN A 1003 2.38 -36.06 -13.47
N LYS A 1004 1.77 -35.80 -14.62
CA LYS A 1004 0.34 -35.43 -14.75
C LYS A 1004 -0.63 -36.56 -14.38
N SER A 1005 -0.20 -37.82 -14.42
CA SER A 1005 -1.01 -38.99 -14.02
C SER A 1005 -0.10 -40.12 -13.53
N PRO A 1006 0.30 -40.13 -12.24
CA PRO A 1006 1.14 -41.20 -11.70
C PRO A 1006 0.42 -42.55 -11.70
N ARG A 1007 1.18 -43.64 -11.66
CA ARG A 1007 0.64 -44.97 -11.32
C ARG A 1007 0.18 -44.99 -9.86
N GLU A 1008 -0.76 -45.86 -9.55
CA GLU A 1008 -1.38 -45.93 -8.21
C GLU A 1008 -0.36 -46.26 -7.10
N GLU A 1009 0.57 -47.19 -7.36
CA GLU A 1009 1.67 -47.53 -6.45
C GLU A 1009 2.60 -46.34 -6.17
N THR A 1010 2.92 -45.57 -7.22
CA THR A 1010 3.72 -44.34 -7.12
C THR A 1010 3.00 -43.30 -6.26
N LEU A 1011 1.68 -43.12 -6.48
CA LEU A 1011 0.88 -42.21 -5.68
C LEU A 1011 0.80 -42.65 -4.21
N ALA A 1012 0.68 -43.95 -3.93
CA ALA A 1012 0.64 -44.49 -2.57
C ALA A 1012 1.95 -44.25 -1.81
N THR A 1013 3.08 -44.39 -2.49
CA THR A 1013 4.42 -44.15 -1.94
C THR A 1013 4.61 -42.65 -1.67
N LEU A 1014 4.31 -41.78 -2.64
CA LEU A 1014 4.41 -40.33 -2.50
C LEU A 1014 3.52 -39.79 -1.38
N LEU A 1015 2.31 -40.33 -1.19
CA LEU A 1015 1.44 -39.95 -0.08
C LEU A 1015 2.05 -40.33 1.29
N THR A 1016 2.81 -41.42 1.36
CA THR A 1016 3.50 -41.85 2.59
C THR A 1016 4.69 -40.95 2.90
N GLU A 1017 5.46 -40.54 1.87
CA GLU A 1017 6.56 -39.58 2.02
C GLU A 1017 6.04 -38.17 2.37
N ALA A 1018 4.95 -37.74 1.75
CA ALA A 1018 4.26 -36.50 2.08
C ALA A 1018 3.72 -36.53 3.52
N GLU A 1019 3.15 -37.66 3.96
CA GLU A 1019 2.73 -37.87 5.36
C GLU A 1019 3.91 -37.66 6.32
N ASN A 1020 5.06 -38.28 6.07
CA ASN A 1020 6.24 -38.15 6.93
C ASN A 1020 6.81 -36.73 6.94
N THR A 1021 6.91 -36.10 5.77
CA THR A 1021 7.41 -34.73 5.61
C THR A 1021 6.54 -33.75 6.40
N ILE A 1022 5.22 -33.87 6.27
CA ILE A 1022 4.27 -32.99 6.97
C ILE A 1022 4.28 -33.26 8.47
N ASN A 1023 4.49 -34.49 8.91
CA ASN A 1023 4.58 -34.83 10.33
C ASN A 1023 5.95 -34.52 10.97
N SER A 1024 6.96 -34.16 10.17
CA SER A 1024 8.26 -33.67 10.66
C SER A 1024 8.26 -32.17 10.93
N ARG A 1025 7.14 -31.48 10.68
CA ARG A 1025 7.05 -30.02 10.90
C ARG A 1025 7.08 -29.66 12.39
N PRO A 1026 7.70 -28.55 12.77
CA PRO A 1026 7.70 -28.06 14.15
C PRO A 1026 6.29 -27.62 14.57
N LEU A 1027 5.88 -28.02 15.78
CA LEU A 1027 4.72 -27.53 16.52
C LEU A 1027 5.12 -26.35 17.41
N THR A 1028 6.33 -26.39 17.98
CA THR A 1028 6.88 -25.37 18.88
C THR A 1028 7.95 -24.54 18.17
N HIS A 1029 8.54 -23.58 18.88
CA HIS A 1029 9.60 -22.72 18.33
C HIS A 1029 10.75 -23.58 17.79
N VAL A 1030 11.27 -23.22 16.62
CA VAL A 1030 12.44 -23.92 16.03
C VAL A 1030 13.69 -23.36 16.71
N PRO A 1031 14.46 -24.19 17.45
CA PRO A 1031 15.66 -23.74 18.13
C PRO A 1031 16.69 -23.21 17.12
N VAL A 1032 17.39 -22.14 17.48
CA VAL A 1032 18.39 -21.46 16.64
C VAL A 1032 19.81 -21.79 17.14
N ASP A 1033 19.94 -22.11 18.43
CA ASP A 1033 21.21 -22.47 19.09
C ASP A 1033 21.33 -23.99 19.32
N ILE A 1034 22.57 -24.48 19.44
CA ILE A 1034 22.90 -25.92 19.60
C ILE A 1034 22.51 -26.45 21.00
N ASP A 1035 22.46 -25.56 21.99
CA ASP A 1035 22.09 -25.88 23.38
C ASP A 1035 20.57 -25.83 23.63
N ASP A 1036 19.79 -25.37 22.65
CA ASP A 1036 18.32 -25.31 22.77
C ASP A 1036 17.67 -26.69 22.52
N GLU A 1037 16.61 -27.00 23.27
CA GLU A 1037 15.88 -28.26 23.11
C GLU A 1037 15.19 -28.36 21.73
N GLU A 1038 15.40 -29.48 21.02
CA GLU A 1038 14.86 -29.75 19.67
C GLU A 1038 13.34 -29.46 19.57
N ALA A 1039 12.90 -28.76 18.52
CA ALA A 1039 11.48 -28.41 18.33
C ALA A 1039 10.57 -29.65 18.35
N LEU A 1040 9.46 -29.57 19.08
CA LEU A 1040 8.49 -30.65 19.16
C LEU A 1040 7.76 -30.81 17.81
N THR A 1041 7.61 -32.04 17.32
CA THR A 1041 6.99 -32.35 16.00
C THR A 1041 5.94 -33.45 16.16
N PRO A 1042 4.97 -33.59 15.25
CA PRO A 1042 4.04 -34.71 15.28
C PRO A 1042 4.72 -36.10 15.27
N ASN A 1043 5.87 -36.23 14.60
CA ASN A 1043 6.63 -37.48 14.55
C ASN A 1043 7.19 -37.89 15.92
N HIS A 1044 7.52 -36.96 16.81
CA HIS A 1044 7.90 -37.28 18.20
C HIS A 1044 6.83 -38.11 18.92
N PHE A 1045 5.55 -37.91 18.62
CA PHE A 1045 4.46 -38.69 19.20
C PHE A 1045 4.14 -39.98 18.42
N LEU A 1046 4.47 -40.06 17.14
CA LEU A 1046 4.14 -41.21 16.28
C LEU A 1046 5.26 -42.24 16.18
N LEU A 1047 6.51 -41.78 16.18
CA LEU A 1047 7.72 -42.57 15.96
C LEU A 1047 8.65 -42.55 17.18
N LEU A 1048 8.29 -41.82 18.25
CA LEU A 1048 9.10 -41.60 19.46
C LEU A 1048 10.45 -40.90 19.18
N GLY A 1049 10.54 -40.21 18.03
CA GLY A 1049 11.67 -39.41 17.58
C GLY A 1049 11.35 -38.71 16.25
N PRO A 1050 12.18 -37.75 15.81
CA PRO A 1050 11.90 -36.92 14.63
C PRO A 1050 12.00 -37.69 13.31
N SER A 1051 12.79 -38.78 13.26
CA SER A 1051 13.15 -39.48 12.01
C SER A 1051 13.09 -41.01 12.05
N GLY A 1052 12.60 -41.62 13.14
CA GLY A 1052 12.57 -43.08 13.30
C GLY A 1052 13.94 -43.75 13.45
N LEU A 1053 15.02 -42.97 13.63
CA LEU A 1053 16.33 -43.48 14.05
C LEU A 1053 16.31 -43.75 15.57
N PRO A 1054 16.98 -44.81 16.05
CA PRO A 1054 17.03 -45.11 17.47
C PRO A 1054 17.75 -43.97 18.21
N VAL A 1055 17.00 -43.21 19.01
CA VAL A 1055 17.56 -42.15 19.85
C VAL A 1055 18.38 -42.80 20.95
N THR A 1056 19.69 -42.56 20.94
CA THR A 1056 20.60 -42.88 22.03
C THR A 1056 20.63 -41.68 22.99
N ALA A 1057 19.63 -41.56 23.86
CA ALA A 1057 19.66 -40.60 24.96
C ALA A 1057 19.55 -41.33 26.32
N PRO A 1058 20.26 -40.86 27.36
CA PRO A 1058 20.51 -41.63 28.57
C PRO A 1058 19.24 -41.72 29.42
N CYS A 1059 18.71 -42.93 29.58
CA CYS A 1059 17.61 -43.20 30.50
C CYS A 1059 18.15 -43.11 31.94
N THR A 1060 17.89 -42.00 32.64
CA THR A 1060 18.24 -41.83 34.06
C THR A 1060 17.27 -42.53 35.02
N SER A 1061 16.22 -43.20 34.53
CA SER A 1061 15.38 -44.07 35.36
C SER A 1061 15.75 -45.54 35.15
N MET A 1062 16.46 -46.11 36.11
CA MET A 1062 16.71 -47.56 36.19
C MET A 1062 15.39 -48.33 36.40
N ASP A 1063 14.71 -48.70 35.32
CA ASP A 1063 13.73 -49.79 35.35
C ASP A 1063 14.13 -50.87 34.33
N ARG A 1064 14.36 -52.10 34.80
CA ARG A 1064 14.96 -53.20 34.01
C ARG A 1064 14.08 -53.69 32.85
N ARG A 1065 12.87 -53.14 32.67
CA ARG A 1065 11.90 -53.55 31.65
C ARG A 1065 11.82 -52.50 30.54
N ALA A 1066 12.31 -52.84 29.35
CA ALA A 1066 12.42 -51.95 28.19
C ALA A 1066 11.12 -51.21 27.78
N TRP A 1067 9.95 -51.81 28.04
CA TRP A 1067 8.67 -51.17 27.72
C TRP A 1067 8.34 -49.96 28.62
N ARG A 1068 8.81 -49.95 29.88
CA ARG A 1068 8.62 -48.80 30.80
C ARG A 1068 9.51 -47.63 30.44
N ALA A 1069 10.73 -47.90 29.94
CA ALA A 1069 11.62 -46.87 29.41
C ALA A 1069 11.03 -46.19 28.16
N ALA A 1070 10.45 -46.96 27.23
CA ALA A 1070 9.75 -46.41 26.06
C ALA A 1070 8.52 -45.58 26.44
N GLN A 1071 7.80 -45.97 27.50
CA GLN A 1071 6.67 -45.21 28.02
C GLN A 1071 7.11 -43.90 28.71
N GLY A 1072 8.22 -43.94 29.48
CA GLY A 1072 8.81 -42.73 30.07
C GLY A 1072 9.26 -41.70 29.03
N LEU A 1073 9.83 -42.15 27.90
CA LEU A 1073 10.19 -41.28 26.76
C LEU A 1073 8.95 -40.69 26.06
N ALA A 1074 7.88 -41.48 25.90
CA ALA A 1074 6.62 -40.98 25.35
C ALA A 1074 5.98 -39.91 26.26
N ASP A 1075 6.06 -40.11 27.58
CA ASP A 1075 5.55 -39.17 28.58
C ASP A 1075 6.37 -37.87 28.65
N GLU A 1076 7.67 -37.91 28.33
CA GLU A 1076 8.53 -36.73 28.20
C GLU A 1076 8.01 -35.78 27.10
N TYR A 1077 7.70 -36.29 25.91
CA TYR A 1077 7.17 -35.48 24.82
C TYR A 1077 5.81 -34.86 25.17
N TRP A 1078 4.99 -35.52 25.98
CA TRP A 1078 3.75 -34.95 26.49
C TRP A 1078 3.98 -33.85 27.54
N ARG A 1079 4.98 -34.01 28.42
CA ARG A 1079 5.40 -32.95 29.35
C ARG A 1079 5.90 -31.71 28.59
N ARG A 1080 6.70 -31.91 27.54
CA ARG A 1080 7.11 -30.85 26.60
C ARG A 1080 5.94 -30.22 25.86
N TRP A 1081 4.96 -30.99 25.40
CA TRP A 1081 3.75 -30.46 24.76
C TRP A 1081 2.97 -29.49 25.66
N VAL A 1082 2.81 -29.84 26.94
CA VAL A 1082 2.14 -29.00 27.93
C VAL A 1082 2.93 -27.73 28.23
N LYS A 1083 4.27 -27.82 28.31
CA LYS A 1083 5.15 -26.69 28.63
C LYS A 1083 5.36 -25.73 27.46
N GLU A 1084 5.50 -26.25 26.24
CA GLU A 1084 5.94 -25.48 25.08
C GLU A 1084 4.83 -25.16 24.08
N TYR A 1085 3.95 -26.13 23.76
CA TYR A 1085 2.96 -25.95 22.69
C TYR A 1085 1.64 -25.41 23.20
N LEU A 1086 1.14 -25.92 24.32
CA LEU A 1086 -0.13 -25.49 24.91
C LEU A 1086 -0.21 -23.96 25.15
N PRO A 1087 0.85 -23.26 25.60
CA PRO A 1087 0.83 -21.80 25.75
C PRO A 1087 0.64 -21.04 24.44
N THR A 1088 1.11 -21.57 23.30
CA THR A 1088 0.96 -20.91 21.99
C THR A 1088 -0.50 -20.84 21.53
N LEU A 1089 -1.38 -21.67 22.09
CA LEU A 1089 -2.80 -21.74 21.74
C LEU A 1089 -3.65 -20.67 22.46
N VAL A 1090 -3.06 -19.83 23.31
CA VAL A 1090 -3.74 -18.79 24.10
C VAL A 1090 -4.14 -17.56 23.27
N ALA A 1091 -3.40 -17.21 22.21
CA ALA A 1091 -3.63 -15.99 21.43
C ALA A 1091 -4.95 -16.05 20.61
N ARG A 1092 -5.85 -15.07 20.80
CA ARG A 1092 -7.12 -14.93 20.06
C ARG A 1092 -6.93 -14.04 18.83
N GLY A 1093 -7.38 -14.51 17.65
CA GLY A 1093 -7.36 -13.72 16.40
C GLY A 1093 -8.45 -12.64 16.36
N ASP A 1094 -8.12 -11.49 15.76
CA ASP A 1094 -8.90 -10.24 15.70
C ASP A 1094 -10.41 -10.42 15.52
N SER A 1095 -11.20 -9.83 16.43
CA SER A 1095 -12.52 -9.30 16.10
C SER A 1095 -12.70 -7.92 16.73
N ARG A 1096 -12.46 -6.88 15.92
CA ARG A 1096 -12.84 -5.50 16.23
C ARG A 1096 -14.35 -5.38 16.10
N ASP A 1097 -15.07 -5.66 17.18
CA ASP A 1097 -16.38 -5.06 17.53
C ASP A 1097 -17.05 -5.90 18.64
N ALA A 1098 -16.66 -5.66 19.89
CA ALA A 1098 -17.27 -6.27 21.07
C ALA A 1098 -18.68 -5.70 21.40
N ARG A 1099 -19.23 -4.78 20.59
CA ARG A 1099 -20.51 -4.08 20.84
C ARG A 1099 -21.66 -4.53 19.91
N GLN A 1100 -21.66 -5.78 19.45
CA GLN A 1100 -22.72 -6.27 18.55
C GLN A 1100 -23.83 -7.03 19.32
N ARG A 1101 -25.09 -6.73 18.98
CA ARG A 1101 -26.27 -7.47 19.48
C ARG A 1101 -26.17 -8.94 19.06
N GLN A 1102 -26.06 -9.85 20.04
CA GLN A 1102 -26.10 -11.29 19.77
C GLN A 1102 -27.49 -11.73 19.33
N ILE A 1103 -27.56 -12.77 18.49
CA ILE A 1103 -28.83 -13.36 18.06
C ILE A 1103 -29.46 -14.08 19.25
N GLN A 1104 -30.71 -13.76 19.55
CA GLN A 1104 -31.46 -14.32 20.67
C GLN A 1104 -32.48 -15.36 20.19
N GLU A 1105 -32.95 -16.19 21.12
CA GLU A 1105 -34.14 -17.01 20.90
C GLU A 1105 -35.33 -16.08 20.61
N GLU A 1106 -36.24 -16.52 19.74
CA GLU A 1106 -37.35 -15.72 19.22
C GLU A 1106 -36.96 -14.54 18.29
N ASP A 1107 -35.70 -14.45 17.84
CA ASP A 1107 -35.36 -13.57 16.73
C ASP A 1107 -35.89 -14.12 15.40
N LEU A 1108 -36.56 -13.25 14.64
CA LEU A 1108 -37.03 -13.55 13.29
C LEU A 1108 -35.87 -13.38 12.31
N VAL A 1109 -35.53 -14.45 11.60
CA VAL A 1109 -34.34 -14.48 10.74
C VAL A 1109 -34.62 -15.05 9.35
N VAL A 1110 -33.75 -14.70 8.42
CA VAL A 1110 -33.64 -15.36 7.11
C VAL A 1110 -32.32 -16.11 7.05
N VAL A 1111 -32.38 -17.37 6.66
CA VAL A 1111 -31.19 -18.20 6.48
C VAL A 1111 -30.66 -17.97 5.07
N ALA A 1112 -29.46 -17.40 4.96
CA ALA A 1112 -28.81 -17.18 3.69
C ALA A 1112 -28.30 -18.50 3.11
N ASP A 1113 -28.84 -18.87 1.95
CA ASP A 1113 -28.43 -20.03 1.18
C ASP A 1113 -27.79 -19.58 -0.14
N GLY A 1114 -26.60 -20.10 -0.43
CA GLY A 1114 -25.83 -19.72 -1.62
C GLY A 1114 -26.40 -20.29 -2.91
N ASP A 1115 -27.18 -21.37 -2.79
CA ASP A 1115 -27.72 -22.13 -3.93
C ASP A 1115 -29.14 -21.69 -4.32
N LEU A 1116 -29.77 -20.82 -3.51
CA LEU A 1116 -31.14 -20.34 -3.73
C LEU A 1116 -31.20 -18.83 -3.99
N PRO A 1117 -32.09 -18.37 -4.90
CA PRO A 1117 -32.37 -16.95 -5.07
C PRO A 1117 -32.83 -16.30 -3.75
N ARG A 1118 -32.39 -15.07 -3.50
CA ARG A 1118 -32.56 -14.38 -2.21
C ARG A 1118 -34.01 -14.22 -1.73
N ASN A 1119 -34.96 -14.13 -2.65
CA ASN A 1119 -36.39 -13.98 -2.39
C ASN A 1119 -37.07 -15.29 -1.94
N VAL A 1120 -36.40 -16.44 -2.04
CA VAL A 1120 -36.88 -17.74 -1.57
C VAL A 1120 -36.07 -18.29 -0.39
N TRP A 1121 -35.14 -17.49 0.15
CA TRP A 1121 -34.42 -17.89 1.36
C TRP A 1121 -35.39 -18.20 2.50
N PRO A 1122 -35.21 -19.34 3.19
CA PRO A 1122 -36.16 -19.77 4.18
C PRO A 1122 -36.13 -18.81 5.38
N ARG A 1123 -37.31 -18.30 5.71
CA ARG A 1123 -37.54 -17.55 6.95
C ARG A 1123 -37.75 -18.53 8.07
N GLY A 1124 -37.23 -18.21 9.23
CA GLY A 1124 -37.44 -19.01 10.41
C GLY A 1124 -37.28 -18.21 11.68
N ILE A 1125 -37.69 -18.84 12.77
CA ILE A 1125 -37.52 -18.31 14.10
C ILE A 1125 -36.34 -19.05 14.72
N VAL A 1126 -35.45 -18.32 15.38
CA VAL A 1126 -34.40 -18.91 16.18
C VAL A 1126 -35.06 -19.59 17.38
N THR A 1127 -35.11 -20.92 17.37
CA THR A 1127 -35.77 -21.70 18.41
C THR A 1127 -34.84 -22.07 19.53
N LYS A 1128 -33.56 -22.17 19.22
CA LYS A 1128 -32.55 -22.50 20.21
C LYS A 1128 -31.25 -21.82 19.84
N THR A 1129 -30.64 -21.17 20.81
CA THR A 1129 -29.29 -20.65 20.67
C THR A 1129 -28.31 -21.64 21.28
N PHE A 1130 -27.16 -21.83 20.63
CA PHE A 1130 -26.06 -22.61 21.19
C PHE A 1130 -24.93 -21.64 21.54
N PRO A 1131 -24.97 -21.04 22.75
CA PRO A 1131 -23.85 -20.27 23.26
C PRO A 1131 -22.64 -21.18 23.47
N GLY A 1132 -21.45 -20.63 23.25
CA GLY A 1132 -20.21 -21.26 23.71
C GLY A 1132 -20.08 -21.20 25.24
N PRO A 1133 -19.03 -21.80 25.82
CA PRO A 1133 -18.72 -21.69 27.26
C PRO A 1133 -18.56 -20.24 27.75
N ASP A 1134 -18.23 -19.34 26.82
CA ASP A 1134 -18.08 -17.89 27.01
C ASP A 1134 -19.40 -17.11 26.87
N GLY A 1135 -20.54 -17.80 26.74
CA GLY A 1135 -21.86 -17.18 26.61
C GLY A 1135 -22.17 -16.58 25.23
N VAL A 1136 -21.26 -16.68 24.25
CA VAL A 1136 -21.46 -16.07 22.91
C VAL A 1136 -22.15 -17.05 21.96
N VAL A 1137 -23.26 -16.64 21.35
CA VAL A 1137 -24.02 -17.45 20.38
C VAL A 1137 -23.30 -17.52 19.03
N ARG A 1138 -22.90 -18.74 18.62
CA ARG A 1138 -22.18 -18.97 17.34
C ARG A 1138 -22.92 -19.88 16.38
N ASN A 1139 -23.74 -20.78 16.92
CA ASN A 1139 -24.63 -21.63 16.15
C ASN A 1139 -26.05 -21.41 16.65
N VAL A 1140 -27.01 -21.42 15.72
CA VAL A 1140 -28.42 -21.31 16.05
C VAL A 1140 -29.20 -22.43 15.39
N GLU A 1141 -30.25 -22.86 16.07
CA GLU A 1141 -31.28 -23.72 15.54
C GLU A 1141 -32.42 -22.83 15.03
N VAL A 1142 -32.71 -22.94 13.75
CA VAL A 1142 -33.73 -22.13 13.09
C VAL A 1142 -34.84 -23.05 12.63
N ARG A 1143 -36.04 -22.89 13.19
CA ARG A 1143 -37.24 -23.59 12.73
C ARG A 1143 -37.76 -22.87 11.50
N THR A 1144 -37.70 -23.55 10.37
CA THR A 1144 -38.25 -23.09 9.10
C THR A 1144 -39.47 -23.94 8.74
N LYS A 1145 -40.22 -23.54 7.70
CA LYS A 1145 -41.35 -24.35 7.20
C LYS A 1145 -40.95 -25.75 6.70
N GLY A 1146 -39.71 -25.91 6.24
CA GLY A 1146 -39.16 -27.18 5.74
C GLY A 1146 -38.50 -28.06 6.81
N GLY A 1147 -38.67 -27.70 8.09
CA GLY A 1147 -38.02 -28.39 9.21
C GLY A 1147 -36.99 -27.51 9.93
N VAL A 1148 -36.30 -28.14 10.86
CA VAL A 1148 -35.39 -27.46 11.77
C VAL A 1148 -33.95 -27.53 11.23
N LEU A 1149 -33.33 -26.37 11.03
CA LEU A 1149 -32.00 -26.24 10.44
C LEU A 1149 -31.01 -25.70 11.46
N ARG A 1150 -29.88 -26.39 11.62
CA ARG A 1150 -28.74 -25.88 12.40
C ARG A 1150 -27.77 -25.13 11.49
N ARG A 1151 -27.51 -23.86 11.79
CA ARG A 1151 -26.70 -22.97 10.95
C ARG A 1151 -25.81 -22.04 11.77
N PRO A 1152 -24.62 -21.68 11.27
CA PRO A 1152 -23.76 -20.72 11.95
C PRO A 1152 -24.30 -19.30 11.79
N VAL A 1153 -24.10 -18.45 12.79
CA VAL A 1153 -24.59 -17.05 12.84
C VAL A 1153 -24.22 -16.24 11.58
N ARG A 1154 -23.05 -16.50 10.98
CA ARG A 1154 -22.62 -15.84 9.73
C ARG A 1154 -23.51 -16.11 8.50
N LYS A 1155 -24.41 -17.09 8.56
CA LYS A 1155 -25.40 -17.38 7.51
C LYS A 1155 -26.80 -16.89 7.88
N ILE A 1156 -26.95 -16.14 8.97
CA ILE A 1156 -28.22 -15.70 9.50
C ILE A 1156 -28.34 -14.18 9.36
N ALA A 1157 -29.36 -13.72 8.64
CA ALA A 1157 -29.71 -12.31 8.56
C ALA A 1157 -30.92 -12.04 9.46
N VAL A 1158 -30.72 -11.22 10.51
CA VAL A 1158 -31.82 -10.82 11.39
C VAL A 1158 -32.74 -9.85 10.66
N LEU A 1159 -34.04 -10.15 10.68
CA LEU A 1159 -35.04 -9.26 10.13
C LEU A 1159 -35.39 -8.17 11.15
N PRO A 1160 -35.59 -6.91 10.72
CA PRO A 1160 -36.08 -5.88 11.61
C PRO A 1160 -37.46 -6.28 12.14
N LYS A 1161 -37.62 -6.28 13.47
CA LYS A 1161 -38.94 -6.36 14.11
C LYS A 1161 -39.64 -5.02 13.86
N GLU A 1162 -40.96 -5.02 13.65
CA GLU A 1162 -41.73 -3.78 13.82
C GLU A 1162 -41.56 -3.36 15.29
N ALA A 1163 -41.13 -2.12 15.52
CA ALA A 1163 -41.07 -1.55 16.86
C ALA A 1163 -42.49 -1.18 17.30
#